data_AF-A0A819KQY3-F1
#
_entry.id   AF-A0A819KQY3-F1
#
_cell.length_a   1.000
_cell.length_b   1.000
_cell.length_c   1.000
_cell.angle_alpha   90.00
_cell.angle_beta   90.00
_cell.angle_gamma   90.00
#
_symmetry.space_group_name_H-M   'P 1'
#
loop_
_entity.id
_entity.type
_entity.pdbx_description
1 polymer ?
#
loop_
_entity_poly.entity_id
_entity_poly.type
_entity_poly.pdbx_seq_one_letter_code
_entity_poly.pdbx_strand_id
1 'polypeptide(L)'
;MKIPAQPSVEKLKIEPQTFLCTAKSRRVALMIYEKCRSLFTIDSTSSVTVTHLELYPNFDRLLECIRNHFHVQVEKRPFPATKQHSAAVRCILTGAIPPKTAMAASMLSQATSPIIIKLTDDRQKCLFNELFNENLMQTWTNELKLSCEKKDKYGTVIQIYGPQIQQGQLMRYIADYSDKFDDRYRVLDLSSEAVGYFGRHKAADVKLQEINSKWTKEGCSVTFIRKTSSILLYIQPRVSPELINTCENEVKQLLDSLLTTNTDDDSTAEQQEFARQCAFCKHTMAATRTFRICGHAYCRCALSMLNQLPMQCPTCYSRIHIQDLQEMFSNNRADFMRLCKTSIQTYLLSSTNSKDNDQLFCPNDECNGLIIRSQGYQTCLTCGQSVCGICRLIDDEMHEGRTCTERNEALQELGEFLPRLFQEAETFTRNNWPLDLPPIIRFDQNTYLKQTACESLQRFYNGVKSIGDTPPPDLARGFFAFHGTSINAIEPICKSGFDPTRRRGQVHGPGEYFGVTAAISHGYSKPDSSSLGSRMMIIAFILRCDRVKTQKGFCHVVNNPVDWSAAFNLPVVVVTYGKDVHENYPSLFAMYTTSSSTGITSTSTSFIWNSPFRWHWRQDDGTFEPYNDKINGELEQLYERWKLRNGPSNVVTSPLVRYVDDIPQTYSIDFQRNIQANTKSKFPRRIERRAVSPSKISNTMKNWYFRNEHNQWTLYDSWVQQTIENAFQLYRSEQGSNTIVIQFPGRPESYEIDFVAGKQMNKMTSEIRLIARK
;
A
#
# COMPACT_ATOMS: atom_id res chain seq x y z
N MET A 1 -25.92 -92.15 11.06
CA MET A 1 -26.08 -90.80 11.66
C MET A 1 -26.42 -89.81 10.55
N LYS A 2 -27.37 -88.89 10.76
CA LYS A 2 -27.55 -87.69 9.92
C LYS A 2 -27.40 -86.47 10.84
N ILE A 3 -26.58 -85.50 10.45
CA ILE A 3 -26.36 -84.28 11.20
C ILE A 3 -27.55 -83.33 10.93
N PRO A 4 -28.23 -82.78 11.94
CA PRO A 4 -29.26 -81.77 11.74
C PRO A 4 -28.67 -80.48 11.12
N ALA A 5 -29.41 -79.84 10.22
CA ALA A 5 -28.96 -78.60 9.59
C ALA A 5 -28.89 -77.43 10.58
N GLN A 6 -27.98 -76.48 10.32
CA GLN A 6 -27.94 -75.22 11.07
C GLN A 6 -29.21 -74.39 10.80
N PRO A 7 -29.75 -73.67 11.81
CA PRO A 7 -30.85 -72.75 11.60
C PRO A 7 -30.41 -71.55 10.74
N SER A 8 -31.28 -71.10 9.85
CA SER A 8 -31.06 -69.91 9.02
C SER A 8 -31.02 -68.63 9.86
N VAL A 9 -29.99 -67.79 9.66
CA VAL A 9 -29.94 -66.46 10.29
C VAL A 9 -31.01 -65.56 9.67
N GLU A 10 -32.11 -65.37 10.41
CA GLU A 10 -33.07 -64.31 10.09
C GLU A 10 -32.38 -62.95 10.15
N LYS A 11 -32.62 -62.12 9.13
CA LYS A 11 -32.05 -60.77 9.08
C LYS A 11 -32.81 -59.86 10.05
N LEU A 12 -32.29 -59.76 11.28
CA LEU A 12 -32.67 -58.72 12.24
C LEU A 12 -32.59 -57.34 11.56
N LYS A 13 -33.75 -56.77 11.24
CA LYS A 13 -33.88 -55.38 10.78
C LYS A 13 -33.68 -54.46 11.98
N ILE A 14 -32.42 -54.15 12.29
CA ILE A 14 -32.09 -53.08 13.23
C ILE A 14 -32.52 -51.76 12.57
N GLU A 15 -33.42 -51.02 13.21
CA GLU A 15 -33.79 -49.69 12.74
C GLU A 15 -32.61 -48.71 12.86
N PRO A 16 -32.42 -47.80 11.88
CA PRO A 16 -31.27 -46.89 11.88
C PRO A 16 -31.35 -45.87 13.02
N GLN A 17 -30.56 -46.10 14.06
CA GLN A 17 -30.45 -45.20 15.21
C GLN A 17 -29.94 -43.82 14.75
N THR A 18 -30.78 -42.81 14.93
CA THR A 18 -30.49 -41.42 14.53
C THR A 18 -29.86 -40.66 15.70
N PHE A 19 -28.67 -40.11 15.50
CA PHE A 19 -27.92 -39.38 16.52
C PHE A 19 -27.74 -37.90 16.16
N LEU A 20 -28.13 -37.00 17.05
CA LEU A 20 -27.88 -35.56 16.91
C LEU A 20 -26.54 -35.18 17.56
N CYS A 21 -25.55 -34.80 16.76
CA CYS A 21 -24.26 -34.32 17.24
C CYS A 21 -24.10 -32.80 17.05
N THR A 22 -23.95 -32.04 18.15
CA THR A 22 -23.82 -30.58 18.12
C THR A 22 -22.37 -30.13 18.29
N ALA A 23 -21.75 -29.68 17.20
CA ALA A 23 -20.37 -29.17 17.21
C ALA A 23 -20.28 -27.67 17.54
N LYS A 24 -19.35 -27.28 18.41
CA LYS A 24 -19.13 -25.88 18.82
C LYS A 24 -18.44 -24.99 17.75
N SER A 25 -17.95 -25.56 16.64
CA SER A 25 -17.39 -24.79 15.52
C SER A 25 -17.38 -25.57 14.20
N ARG A 26 -17.31 -24.86 13.06
CA ARG A 26 -17.23 -25.45 11.71
C ARG A 26 -16.02 -26.38 11.54
N ARG A 27 -14.87 -26.09 12.18
CA ARG A 27 -13.68 -26.96 12.15
C ARG A 27 -13.98 -28.31 12.81
N VAL A 28 -14.59 -28.30 13.99
CA VAL A 28 -14.98 -29.53 14.70
C VAL A 28 -16.06 -30.29 13.93
N ALA A 29 -17.05 -29.61 13.34
CA ALA A 29 -18.07 -30.22 12.49
C ALA A 29 -17.47 -30.95 11.28
N LEU A 30 -16.51 -30.32 10.58
CA LEU A 30 -15.80 -30.93 9.45
C LEU A 30 -14.93 -32.13 9.88
N MET A 31 -14.24 -32.05 11.02
CA MET A 31 -13.46 -33.18 11.56
C MET A 31 -14.34 -34.37 11.95
N ILE A 32 -15.54 -34.11 12.47
CA ILE A 32 -16.54 -35.16 12.76
C ILE A 32 -17.06 -35.75 11.44
N TYR A 33 -17.47 -34.90 10.48
CA TYR A 33 -17.94 -35.34 9.16
C TYR A 33 -16.92 -36.24 8.45
N GLU A 34 -15.66 -35.83 8.34
CA GLU A 34 -14.62 -36.60 7.65
C GLU A 34 -14.32 -37.96 8.33
N LYS A 35 -14.46 -38.07 9.65
CA LYS A 35 -14.33 -39.34 10.39
C LYS A 35 -15.59 -40.21 10.34
N CYS A 36 -16.77 -39.60 10.21
CA CYS A 36 -18.06 -40.32 10.28
C CYS A 36 -18.66 -40.66 8.90
N ARG A 37 -18.27 -40.00 7.81
CA ARG A 37 -18.86 -40.17 6.46
C ARG A 37 -18.71 -41.57 5.85
N SER A 38 -17.82 -42.40 6.39
CA SER A 38 -17.63 -43.81 6.02
C SER A 38 -18.37 -44.80 6.92
N LEU A 39 -18.96 -44.32 8.03
CA LEU A 39 -19.58 -45.14 9.08
C LEU A 39 -21.06 -44.82 9.29
N PHE A 40 -21.51 -43.61 8.93
CA PHE A 40 -22.86 -43.11 9.14
C PHE A 40 -23.39 -42.41 7.88
N THR A 41 -24.68 -42.58 7.60
CA THR A 41 -25.43 -41.68 6.71
C THR A 41 -25.65 -40.37 7.45
N ILE A 42 -25.03 -39.28 6.96
CA ILE A 42 -25.11 -37.95 7.60
C ILE A 42 -26.18 -37.13 6.89
N ASP A 43 -27.14 -36.58 7.64
CA ASP A 43 -28.13 -35.64 7.11
C ASP A 43 -27.42 -34.43 6.48
N SER A 44 -27.78 -34.14 5.23
CA SER A 44 -27.25 -32.98 4.49
C SER A 44 -28.22 -31.80 4.48
N THR A 45 -29.35 -31.87 5.17
CA THR A 45 -30.30 -30.77 5.26
C THR A 45 -29.66 -29.53 5.91
N SER A 46 -29.77 -28.40 5.24
CA SER A 46 -29.47 -27.08 5.80
C SER A 46 -30.67 -26.16 5.63
N SER A 47 -30.83 -25.13 6.46
CA SER A 47 -31.91 -24.16 6.25
C SER A 47 -31.51 -22.73 6.61
N VAL A 48 -32.12 -21.77 5.91
CA VAL A 48 -31.98 -20.34 6.11
C VAL A 48 -33.38 -19.75 6.20
N THR A 49 -33.62 -18.84 7.15
CA THR A 49 -34.89 -18.10 7.23
C THR A 49 -34.63 -16.66 6.79
N VAL A 50 -35.30 -16.24 5.71
CA VAL A 50 -35.17 -14.93 5.08
C VAL A 50 -36.36 -14.07 5.48
N THR A 51 -36.08 -12.85 5.93
CA THR A 51 -37.05 -11.82 6.34
C THR A 51 -36.98 -10.63 5.41
N HIS A 52 -38.06 -9.85 5.30
CA HIS A 52 -38.14 -8.69 4.40
C HIS A 52 -37.92 -9.07 2.92
N LEU A 53 -38.62 -10.12 2.48
CA LEU A 53 -38.48 -10.73 1.14
C LEU A 53 -38.73 -9.72 0.00
N GLU A 54 -39.62 -8.75 0.22
CA GLU A 54 -39.94 -7.65 -0.69
C GLU A 54 -38.73 -6.77 -1.06
N LEU A 55 -37.68 -6.74 -0.23
CA LEU A 55 -36.43 -6.02 -0.52
C LEU A 55 -35.50 -6.80 -1.47
N TYR A 56 -35.84 -8.03 -1.84
CA TYR A 56 -35.04 -8.92 -2.67
C TYR A 56 -35.79 -9.27 -3.98
N PRO A 57 -35.99 -8.32 -4.91
CA PRO A 57 -36.78 -8.55 -6.14
C PRO A 57 -36.22 -9.62 -7.07
N ASN A 58 -34.94 -10.00 -6.90
CA ASN A 58 -34.29 -11.08 -7.64
C ASN A 58 -34.14 -12.38 -6.81
N PHE A 59 -34.88 -12.56 -5.72
CA PHE A 59 -34.68 -13.66 -4.77
C PHE A 59 -34.73 -15.05 -5.41
N ASP A 60 -35.71 -15.32 -6.27
CA ASP A 60 -35.82 -16.64 -6.92
C ASP A 60 -34.69 -16.89 -7.93
N ARG A 61 -34.14 -15.83 -8.55
CA ARG A 61 -32.91 -15.93 -9.36
C ARG A 61 -31.69 -16.23 -8.48
N LEU A 62 -31.59 -15.64 -7.29
CA LEU A 62 -30.53 -15.95 -6.32
C LEU A 62 -30.60 -17.43 -5.89
N LEU A 63 -31.79 -17.94 -5.56
CA LEU A 63 -31.99 -19.35 -5.24
C LEU A 63 -31.61 -20.27 -6.41
N GLU A 64 -31.97 -19.90 -7.65
CA GLU A 64 -31.62 -20.66 -8.85
C GLU A 64 -30.10 -20.69 -9.10
N CYS A 65 -29.41 -19.55 -8.95
CA CYS A 65 -27.95 -19.52 -9.07
C CYS A 65 -27.26 -20.33 -7.97
N ILE A 66 -27.79 -20.33 -6.73
CA ILE A 66 -27.28 -21.16 -5.62
C ILE A 66 -27.54 -22.66 -5.88
N ARG A 67 -28.73 -23.02 -6.37
CA ARG A 67 -29.08 -24.38 -6.81
C ARG A 67 -28.06 -24.91 -7.83
N ASN A 68 -27.79 -24.12 -8.86
CA ASN A 68 -26.91 -24.54 -9.96
C ASN A 68 -25.42 -24.54 -9.57
N HIS A 69 -24.96 -23.58 -8.75
CA HIS A 69 -23.56 -23.50 -8.32
C HIS A 69 -23.16 -24.63 -7.35
N PHE A 70 -24.03 -24.98 -6.39
CA PHE A 70 -23.74 -26.03 -5.40
C PHE A 70 -24.31 -27.40 -5.76
N HIS A 71 -25.14 -27.49 -6.81
CA HIS A 71 -25.95 -28.67 -7.18
C HIS A 71 -26.87 -29.14 -6.03
N VAL A 72 -27.58 -28.17 -5.40
CA VAL A 72 -28.48 -28.41 -4.26
C VAL A 72 -29.94 -28.25 -4.65
N GLN A 73 -30.82 -29.06 -4.08
CA GLN A 73 -32.26 -28.80 -4.15
C GLN A 73 -32.62 -27.71 -3.13
N VAL A 74 -33.62 -26.87 -3.45
CA VAL A 74 -34.08 -25.77 -2.58
C VAL A 74 -35.59 -25.78 -2.50
N GLU A 75 -36.13 -25.94 -1.29
CA GLU A 75 -37.56 -25.86 -1.00
C GLU A 75 -37.87 -24.55 -0.27
N LYS A 76 -38.92 -23.82 -0.68
CA LYS A 76 -39.43 -22.62 0.01
C LYS A 76 -40.64 -22.99 0.86
N ARG A 77 -40.54 -22.88 2.19
CA ARG A 77 -41.70 -22.99 3.11
C ARG A 77 -42.04 -21.61 3.70
N PRO A 78 -43.33 -21.22 3.78
CA PRO A 78 -43.75 -20.05 4.55
C PRO A 78 -43.27 -20.17 6.01
N PHE A 79 -42.75 -19.09 6.57
CA PHE A 79 -42.38 -19.04 7.98
C PHE A 79 -43.37 -18.13 8.73
N PRO A 80 -43.94 -18.56 9.88
CA PRO A 80 -44.98 -17.78 10.56
C PRO A 80 -44.45 -16.42 11.02
N ALA A 81 -44.98 -15.36 10.42
CA ALA A 81 -44.61 -13.99 10.76
C ALA A 81 -45.15 -13.61 12.15
N THR A 82 -44.26 -13.15 13.03
CA THR A 82 -44.66 -12.36 14.20
C THR A 82 -45.17 -10.99 13.75
N LYS A 83 -46.04 -10.35 14.56
CA LYS A 83 -46.89 -9.19 14.21
C LYS A 83 -46.20 -7.89 13.73
N GLN A 84 -44.91 -7.89 13.42
CA GLN A 84 -44.14 -6.71 12.99
C GLN A 84 -43.33 -6.90 11.70
N HIS A 85 -43.30 -8.08 11.09
CA HIS A 85 -42.49 -8.32 9.89
C HIS A 85 -43.31 -8.82 8.70
N SER A 86 -42.88 -8.42 7.51
CA SER A 86 -43.35 -8.87 6.20
C SER A 86 -43.01 -10.35 5.92
N ALA A 87 -43.47 -10.85 4.77
CA ALA A 87 -43.50 -12.28 4.45
C ALA A 87 -42.13 -12.98 4.60
N ALA A 88 -41.97 -13.74 5.68
CA ALA A 88 -40.78 -14.52 5.94
C ALA A 88 -40.85 -15.91 5.28
N VAL A 89 -39.74 -16.36 4.70
CA VAL A 89 -39.64 -17.66 4.03
C VAL A 89 -38.46 -18.44 4.61
N ARG A 90 -38.69 -19.71 4.92
CA ARG A 90 -37.62 -20.67 5.23
C ARG A 90 -37.25 -21.43 3.97
N CYS A 91 -36.03 -21.20 3.50
CA CYS A 91 -35.41 -22.00 2.47
C CYS A 91 -34.76 -23.22 3.11
N ILE A 92 -35.08 -24.42 2.63
CA ILE A 92 -34.48 -25.69 3.04
C ILE A 92 -33.65 -26.21 1.86
N LEU A 93 -32.40 -26.57 2.12
CA LEU A 93 -31.41 -26.94 1.12
C LEU A 93 -30.97 -28.40 1.33
N THR A 94 -31.13 -29.23 0.31
CA THR A 94 -30.95 -30.69 0.36
C THR A 94 -30.29 -31.21 -0.94
N GLY A 95 -30.21 -32.53 -1.12
CA GLY A 95 -29.86 -33.16 -2.41
C GLY A 95 -28.37 -33.20 -2.77
N ALA A 96 -27.49 -32.55 -2.00
CA ALA A 96 -26.03 -32.69 -2.10
C ALA A 96 -25.42 -33.19 -0.78
N ILE A 97 -24.09 -33.35 -0.74
CA ILE A 97 -23.36 -33.69 0.50
C ILE A 97 -23.39 -32.53 1.53
N PRO A 98 -23.32 -32.81 2.85
CA PRO A 98 -23.42 -31.79 3.90
C PRO A 98 -22.50 -30.57 3.75
N PRO A 99 -21.23 -30.69 3.29
CA PRO A 99 -20.40 -29.51 3.01
C PRO A 99 -20.97 -28.57 1.94
N LYS A 100 -21.61 -29.12 0.89
CA LYS A 100 -22.17 -28.32 -0.21
C LYS A 100 -23.45 -27.62 0.20
N THR A 101 -24.38 -28.30 0.88
CA THR A 101 -25.61 -27.69 1.38
C THR A 101 -25.33 -26.65 2.47
N ALA A 102 -24.35 -26.89 3.35
CA ALA A 102 -23.90 -25.90 4.33
C ALA A 102 -23.26 -24.65 3.67
N MET A 103 -22.50 -24.82 2.58
CA MET A 103 -21.96 -23.68 1.83
C MET A 103 -23.05 -22.91 1.06
N ALA A 104 -23.99 -23.61 0.43
CA ALA A 104 -25.17 -22.98 -0.19
C ALA A 104 -26.00 -22.19 0.81
N ALA A 105 -26.25 -22.75 2.00
CA ALA A 105 -26.93 -22.06 3.10
C ALA A 105 -26.11 -20.87 3.64
N SER A 106 -24.79 -21.00 3.72
CA SER A 106 -23.90 -19.89 4.10
C SER A 106 -23.98 -18.73 3.10
N MET A 107 -23.96 -19.02 1.79
CA MET A 107 -24.05 -18.01 0.74
C MET A 107 -25.42 -17.33 0.71
N LEU A 108 -26.52 -18.09 0.82
CA LEU A 108 -27.87 -17.53 0.93
C LEU A 108 -28.00 -16.63 2.16
N SER A 109 -27.53 -17.11 3.31
CA SER A 109 -27.54 -16.37 4.58
C SER A 109 -26.70 -15.09 4.51
N GLN A 110 -25.54 -15.11 3.85
CA GLN A 110 -24.73 -13.91 3.60
C GLN A 110 -25.46 -12.90 2.71
N ALA A 111 -26.01 -13.35 1.57
CA ALA A 111 -26.72 -12.50 0.61
C ALA A 111 -27.97 -11.81 1.19
N THR A 112 -28.62 -12.42 2.21
CA THR A 112 -29.82 -11.89 2.86
C THR A 112 -29.61 -11.41 4.30
N SER A 113 -28.36 -11.38 4.80
CA SER A 113 -28.08 -10.89 6.16
C SER A 113 -28.23 -9.38 6.24
N PRO A 114 -28.81 -8.84 7.33
CA PRO A 114 -28.72 -7.42 7.62
C PRO A 114 -27.36 -7.04 8.20
N ILE A 115 -26.85 -5.87 7.83
CA ILE A 115 -25.80 -5.18 8.58
C ILE A 115 -26.36 -4.79 9.95
N ILE A 116 -25.61 -5.06 11.02
CA ILE A 116 -25.99 -4.74 12.40
C ILE A 116 -24.96 -3.77 12.98
N ILE A 117 -25.35 -2.51 13.08
CA ILE A 117 -24.57 -1.44 13.70
C ILE A 117 -24.94 -1.37 15.18
N LYS A 118 -23.95 -1.48 16.07
CA LYS A 118 -24.11 -1.23 17.50
C LYS A 118 -23.39 0.07 17.85
N LEU A 119 -24.10 1.04 18.42
CA LEU A 119 -23.49 2.31 18.84
C LEU A 119 -22.80 2.10 20.19
N THR A 120 -21.47 1.98 20.18
CA THR A 120 -20.63 1.58 21.32
C THR A 120 -19.86 2.72 21.97
N ASP A 121 -19.54 3.78 21.22
CA ASP A 121 -18.90 5.01 21.70
C ASP A 121 -19.77 6.24 21.42
N ASP A 122 -19.38 7.39 21.98
CA ASP A 122 -20.18 8.61 21.93
C ASP A 122 -20.08 9.32 20.56
N ARG A 123 -18.97 9.17 19.82
CA ARG A 123 -18.86 9.63 18.43
C ARG A 123 -19.91 8.94 17.55
N GLN A 124 -20.03 7.61 17.65
CA GLN A 124 -21.06 6.83 16.96
C GLN A 124 -22.47 7.30 17.30
N LYS A 125 -22.75 7.65 18.56
CA LYS A 125 -24.07 8.16 18.98
C LYS A 125 -24.37 9.52 18.36
N CYS A 126 -23.43 10.47 18.41
CA CYS A 126 -23.61 11.80 17.82
C CYS A 126 -23.82 11.71 16.30
N LEU A 127 -22.95 10.98 15.59
CA LEU A 127 -23.05 10.78 14.14
C LEU A 127 -24.40 10.18 13.73
N PHE A 128 -24.83 9.07 14.35
CA PHE A 128 -26.09 8.45 13.95
C PHE A 128 -27.33 9.23 14.39
N ASN A 129 -27.30 9.93 15.53
CA ASN A 129 -28.40 10.83 15.91
C ASN A 129 -28.53 11.98 14.90
N GLU A 130 -27.42 12.56 14.44
CA GLU A 130 -27.40 13.58 13.38
C GLU A 130 -27.98 13.04 12.06
N LEU A 131 -27.51 11.86 11.61
CA LEU A 131 -27.99 11.21 10.38
C LEU A 131 -29.48 10.83 10.42
N PHE A 132 -30.06 10.58 11.60
CA PHE A 132 -31.51 10.40 11.76
C PHE A 132 -32.25 11.74 11.83
N ASN A 133 -31.75 12.72 12.59
CA ASN A 133 -32.41 14.02 12.77
C ASN A 133 -32.51 14.83 11.46
N GLU A 134 -31.47 14.80 10.64
CA GLU A 134 -31.45 15.43 9.30
C GLU A 134 -32.11 14.54 8.21
N ASN A 135 -32.80 13.45 8.60
CA ASN A 135 -33.46 12.47 7.72
C ASN A 135 -32.59 11.81 6.65
N LEU A 136 -31.26 11.92 6.76
CA LEU A 136 -30.30 11.37 5.79
C LEU A 136 -30.38 9.84 5.72
N MET A 137 -30.48 9.15 6.88
CA MET A 137 -30.69 7.70 6.92
C MET A 137 -31.90 7.27 6.09
N GLN A 138 -33.06 7.91 6.29
CA GLN A 138 -34.29 7.54 5.60
C GLN A 138 -34.22 7.86 4.10
N THR A 139 -33.60 8.98 3.74
CA THR A 139 -33.41 9.41 2.35
C THR A 139 -32.56 8.39 1.59
N TRP A 140 -31.40 8.02 2.13
CA TRP A 140 -30.49 7.05 1.51
C TRP A 140 -31.04 5.63 1.50
N THR A 141 -31.78 5.20 2.53
CA THR A 141 -32.42 3.86 2.51
C THR A 141 -33.53 3.80 1.48
N ASN A 142 -34.30 4.88 1.30
CA ASN A 142 -35.32 4.95 0.25
C ASN A 142 -34.69 4.92 -1.16
N GLU A 143 -33.63 5.71 -1.39
CA GLU A 143 -32.85 5.73 -2.63
C GLU A 143 -32.32 4.33 -3.00
N LEU A 144 -31.70 3.66 -2.03
CA LEU A 144 -31.05 2.36 -2.18
C LEU A 144 -32.01 1.16 -2.05
N LYS A 145 -33.32 1.39 -1.82
CA LYS A 145 -34.37 0.38 -1.61
C LYS A 145 -34.04 -0.60 -0.46
N LEU A 146 -33.56 -0.04 0.64
CA LEU A 146 -33.25 -0.72 1.89
C LEU A 146 -34.32 -0.41 2.95
N SER A 147 -34.44 -1.27 3.97
CA SER A 147 -35.15 -0.96 5.22
C SER A 147 -34.17 -0.74 6.35
N CYS A 148 -34.52 0.12 7.31
CA CYS A 148 -33.68 0.48 8.46
C CYS A 148 -34.50 0.46 9.74
N GLU A 149 -34.16 -0.45 10.66
CA GLU A 149 -34.81 -0.58 11.96
C GLU A 149 -33.88 -0.07 13.06
N LYS A 150 -34.28 0.99 13.78
CA LYS A 150 -33.64 1.42 15.03
C LYS A 150 -34.28 0.70 16.21
N LYS A 151 -33.47 0.03 17.03
CA LYS A 151 -33.87 -0.74 18.22
C LYS A 151 -33.05 -0.27 19.42
N ASP A 152 -33.67 0.50 20.31
CA ASP A 152 -33.00 1.13 21.46
C ASP A 152 -32.97 0.25 22.73
N LYS A 153 -33.43 -0.99 22.65
CA LYS A 153 -33.51 -1.91 23.80
C LYS A 153 -32.14 -2.52 24.12
N TYR A 154 -31.56 -2.10 25.24
CA TYR A 154 -30.20 -2.42 25.71
C TYR A 154 -29.07 -1.74 24.91
N GLY A 155 -29.31 -0.49 24.52
CA GLY A 155 -28.40 0.33 23.71
C GLY A 155 -28.83 0.34 22.25
N THR A 156 -28.61 1.46 21.56
CA THR A 156 -29.06 1.66 20.18
C THR A 156 -28.36 0.70 19.22
N VAL A 157 -29.16 -0.22 18.67
CA VAL A 157 -28.78 -1.10 17.56
C VAL A 157 -29.56 -0.66 16.33
N ILE A 158 -28.86 -0.49 15.20
CA ILE A 158 -29.47 -0.20 13.90
C ILE A 158 -29.29 -1.45 13.02
N GLN A 159 -30.38 -1.91 12.42
CA GLN A 159 -30.39 -3.06 11.52
C GLN A 159 -30.81 -2.63 10.12
N ILE A 160 -29.96 -2.87 9.13
CA ILE A 160 -30.19 -2.47 7.73
C ILE A 160 -30.50 -3.73 6.92
N TYR A 161 -31.65 -3.78 6.26
CA TYR A 161 -32.12 -4.94 5.48
C TYR A 161 -32.21 -4.60 3.99
N GLY A 162 -32.04 -5.61 3.13
CA GLY A 162 -32.05 -5.51 1.66
C GLY A 162 -30.79 -6.12 1.04
N PRO A 163 -30.51 -5.92 -0.26
CA PRO A 163 -29.41 -6.63 -0.92
C PRO A 163 -28.03 -6.10 -0.49
N GLN A 164 -27.05 -7.00 -0.36
CA GLN A 164 -25.74 -6.71 0.25
C GLN A 164 -24.94 -5.60 -0.45
N ILE A 165 -25.02 -5.47 -1.78
CA ILE A 165 -24.32 -4.40 -2.52
C ILE A 165 -24.86 -3.02 -2.13
N GLN A 166 -26.19 -2.88 -2.05
CA GLN A 166 -26.86 -1.65 -1.62
C GLN A 166 -26.58 -1.35 -0.14
N GLN A 167 -26.54 -2.37 0.72
CA GLN A 167 -26.13 -2.20 2.12
C GLN A 167 -24.68 -1.67 2.23
N GLY A 168 -23.75 -2.19 1.42
CA GLY A 168 -22.38 -1.69 1.32
C GLY A 168 -22.29 -0.25 0.80
N GLN A 169 -23.13 0.11 -0.17
CA GLN A 169 -23.24 1.48 -0.69
C GLN A 169 -23.75 2.46 0.38
N LEU A 170 -24.73 2.08 1.20
CA LEU A 170 -25.20 2.89 2.33
C LEU A 170 -24.09 3.11 3.38
N MET A 171 -23.33 2.05 3.71
CA MET A 171 -22.18 2.19 4.61
C MET A 171 -21.07 3.05 4.04
N ARG A 172 -20.97 3.18 2.71
CA ARG A 172 -20.12 4.18 2.08
C ARG A 172 -20.68 5.59 2.17
N TYR A 173 -21.98 5.83 1.97
CA TYR A 173 -22.57 7.17 2.21
C TYR A 173 -22.36 7.64 3.65
N ILE A 174 -22.49 6.71 4.62
CA ILE A 174 -22.21 6.97 6.04
C ILE A 174 -20.71 7.27 6.26
N ALA A 175 -19.79 6.64 5.53
CA ALA A 175 -18.35 6.94 5.60
C ALA A 175 -18.00 8.29 4.94
N ASP A 176 -18.43 8.52 3.70
CA ASP A 176 -18.24 9.77 2.94
C ASP A 176 -18.89 10.99 3.66
N TYR A 177 -19.81 10.75 4.61
CA TYR A 177 -20.35 11.75 5.55
C TYR A 177 -19.60 11.79 6.89
N SER A 178 -19.16 10.65 7.43
CA SER A 178 -18.35 10.54 8.66
C SER A 178 -17.07 11.38 8.57
N ASP A 179 -16.42 11.41 7.40
CA ASP A 179 -15.22 12.22 7.19
C ASP A 179 -15.52 13.73 7.39
N LYS A 180 -16.67 14.21 6.91
CA LYS A 180 -17.16 15.61 7.11
C LYS A 180 -17.73 15.88 8.49
N PHE A 181 -18.04 14.82 9.24
CA PHE A 181 -18.41 14.91 10.65
C PHE A 181 -17.16 15.10 11.52
N ASP A 182 -16.04 14.47 11.16
CA ASP A 182 -14.77 14.68 11.87
C ASP A 182 -14.24 16.12 11.76
N ASP A 183 -14.55 16.86 10.69
CA ASP A 183 -14.28 18.32 10.64
C ASP A 183 -14.97 19.09 11.79
N ARG A 184 -16.15 18.62 12.23
CA ARG A 184 -17.02 19.22 13.27
C ARG A 184 -16.99 18.49 14.61
N TYR A 185 -16.09 17.53 14.81
CA TYR A 185 -15.97 16.74 16.03
C TYR A 185 -14.51 16.72 16.51
N ARG A 186 -14.28 17.00 17.80
CA ARG A 186 -12.94 16.95 18.43
C ARG A 186 -12.97 16.11 19.68
N VAL A 187 -11.83 15.47 19.94
CA VAL A 187 -11.51 14.81 21.20
C VAL A 187 -10.20 15.43 21.68
N LEU A 188 -10.22 16.03 22.86
CA LEU A 188 -9.03 16.50 23.56
C LEU A 188 -8.75 15.50 24.69
N ASP A 189 -7.81 14.58 24.46
CA ASP A 189 -7.36 13.62 25.45
C ASP A 189 -6.51 14.34 26.52
N LEU A 190 -6.80 14.07 27.80
CA LEU A 190 -6.16 14.74 28.93
C LEU A 190 -5.05 13.87 29.54
N SER A 191 -3.96 14.50 29.98
CA SER A 191 -2.94 13.83 30.78
C SER A 191 -3.51 13.35 32.14
N SER A 192 -2.87 12.37 32.76
CA SER A 192 -3.24 11.87 34.10
C SER A 192 -3.38 12.98 35.14
N GLU A 193 -2.55 14.01 35.02
CA GLU A 193 -2.56 15.21 35.87
C GLU A 193 -3.72 16.14 35.52
N ALA A 194 -3.93 16.41 34.22
CA ALA A 194 -5.04 17.23 33.73
C ALA A 194 -6.41 16.67 34.15
N VAL A 195 -6.61 15.34 34.06
CA VAL A 195 -7.82 14.65 34.57
C VAL A 195 -8.05 14.92 36.07
N GLY A 196 -6.96 15.12 36.84
CA GLY A 196 -6.99 15.45 38.25
C GLY A 196 -7.77 16.72 38.60
N TYR A 197 -7.90 17.67 37.66
CA TYR A 197 -8.62 18.94 37.87
C TYR A 197 -10.13 18.86 37.60
N PHE A 198 -10.64 17.81 36.94
CA PHE A 198 -12.06 17.68 36.55
C PHE A 198 -12.89 16.77 37.49
N GLY A 199 -14.22 16.91 37.41
CA GLY A 199 -15.20 16.19 38.24
C GLY A 199 -16.10 17.10 39.09
N ARG A 200 -17.18 16.52 39.63
CA ARG A 200 -18.24 17.23 40.37
C ARG A 200 -17.70 18.30 41.32
N HIS A 201 -18.17 19.54 41.13
CA HIS A 201 -17.85 20.73 41.94
C HIS A 201 -16.38 21.21 41.91
N LYS A 202 -15.53 20.71 41.01
CA LYS A 202 -14.19 21.28 40.79
C LYS A 202 -14.23 22.49 39.86
N ALA A 203 -13.33 23.44 40.07
CA ALA A 203 -13.28 24.70 39.32
C ALA A 203 -13.12 24.51 37.80
N ALA A 204 -12.35 23.52 37.33
CA ALA A 204 -12.22 23.24 35.90
C ALA A 204 -13.50 22.65 35.29
N ASP A 205 -14.27 21.86 36.05
CA ASP A 205 -15.56 21.30 35.64
C ASP A 205 -16.62 22.40 35.51
N VAL A 206 -16.63 23.37 36.45
CA VAL A 206 -17.50 24.56 36.40
C VAL A 206 -17.14 25.45 35.20
N LYS A 207 -15.86 25.80 35.01
CA LYS A 207 -15.40 26.56 33.83
C LYS A 207 -15.76 25.87 32.51
N LEU A 208 -15.66 24.54 32.44
CA LEU A 208 -16.05 23.80 31.25
C LEU A 208 -17.58 23.83 31.00
N GLN A 209 -18.39 23.87 32.06
CA GLN A 209 -19.84 24.06 31.97
C GLN A 209 -20.22 25.49 31.55
N GLU A 210 -19.46 26.51 31.98
CA GLU A 210 -19.59 27.90 31.52
C GLU A 210 -19.27 28.01 30.01
N ILE A 211 -18.14 27.44 29.57
CA ILE A 211 -17.75 27.31 28.16
C ILE A 211 -18.85 26.60 27.37
N ASN A 212 -19.33 25.44 27.83
CA ASN A 212 -20.43 24.73 27.15
C ASN A 212 -21.72 25.58 27.06
N SER A 213 -22.08 26.30 28.13
CA SER A 213 -23.30 27.12 28.18
C SER A 213 -23.24 28.36 27.29
N LYS A 214 -22.03 28.90 27.07
CA LYS A 214 -21.73 29.92 26.07
C LYS A 214 -21.92 29.35 24.65
N TRP A 215 -21.17 28.29 24.34
CA TRP A 215 -21.09 27.73 22.98
C TRP A 215 -22.35 26.98 22.51
N THR A 216 -23.19 26.48 23.43
CA THR A 216 -24.47 25.81 23.09
C THR A 216 -25.41 26.73 22.32
N LYS A 217 -25.33 28.05 22.56
CA LYS A 217 -26.14 29.06 21.84
C LYS A 217 -25.73 29.20 20.38
N GLU A 218 -24.45 28.99 20.09
CA GLU A 218 -23.86 28.97 18.75
C GLU A 218 -23.93 27.58 18.09
N GLY A 219 -24.68 26.62 18.67
CA GLY A 219 -24.81 25.26 18.16
C GLY A 219 -23.58 24.37 18.35
N CYS A 220 -22.68 24.73 19.26
CA CYS A 220 -21.49 23.97 19.65
C CYS A 220 -21.64 23.41 21.07
N SER A 221 -21.28 22.14 21.27
CA SER A 221 -21.37 21.46 22.57
C SER A 221 -20.00 20.99 23.05
N VAL A 222 -19.74 21.13 24.35
CA VAL A 222 -18.48 20.77 25.01
C VAL A 222 -18.79 19.88 26.22
N THR A 223 -18.17 18.70 26.32
CA THR A 223 -18.52 17.71 27.37
C THR A 223 -17.31 16.89 27.81
N PHE A 224 -17.02 16.89 29.11
CA PHE A 224 -16.00 16.03 29.71
C PHE A 224 -16.52 14.59 29.90
N ILE A 225 -15.84 13.61 29.30
CA ILE A 225 -16.15 12.19 29.43
C ILE A 225 -15.12 11.53 30.35
N ARG A 226 -15.45 11.48 31.65
CA ARG A 226 -14.60 10.88 32.70
C ARG A 226 -14.20 9.42 32.43
N LYS A 227 -14.95 8.68 31.61
CA LYS A 227 -14.62 7.29 31.26
C LYS A 227 -13.43 7.17 30.28
N THR A 228 -13.24 8.17 29.42
CA THR A 228 -12.19 8.19 28.39
C THR A 228 -11.08 9.20 28.69
N SER A 229 -11.15 9.89 29.84
CA SER A 229 -10.19 10.94 30.22
C SER A 229 -10.07 12.06 29.17
N SER A 230 -11.18 12.42 28.52
CA SER A 230 -11.16 13.37 27.40
C SER A 230 -12.33 14.34 27.38
N ILE A 231 -12.12 15.49 26.75
CA ILE A 231 -13.15 16.50 26.48
C ILE A 231 -13.59 16.35 25.02
N LEU A 232 -14.89 16.17 24.80
CA LEU A 232 -15.51 16.16 23.48
C LEU A 232 -15.96 17.57 23.11
N LEU A 233 -15.73 17.97 21.86
CA LEU A 233 -16.37 19.14 21.25
C LEU A 233 -17.11 18.69 19.99
N TYR A 234 -18.34 19.17 19.78
CA TYR A 234 -19.18 18.80 18.63
C TYR A 234 -20.05 19.98 18.18
N ILE A 235 -20.03 20.28 16.87
CA ILE A 235 -20.78 21.37 16.24
C ILE A 235 -21.84 20.83 15.27
N GLN A 236 -23.06 21.37 15.34
CA GLN A 236 -24.19 21.00 14.48
C GLN A 236 -23.94 21.27 12.97
N PRO A 237 -24.59 20.55 12.03
CA PRO A 237 -24.31 20.65 10.59
C PRO A 237 -24.49 22.03 9.94
N ARG A 238 -25.22 22.93 10.59
CA ARG A 238 -25.70 24.20 10.03
C ARG A 238 -24.88 25.41 10.50
N VAL A 239 -23.77 25.16 11.18
CA VAL A 239 -22.90 26.13 11.86
C VAL A 239 -21.51 26.12 11.20
N SER A 240 -20.82 27.27 11.11
CA SER A 240 -19.48 27.33 10.48
C SER A 240 -18.48 26.44 11.24
N PRO A 241 -17.72 25.56 10.54
CA PRO A 241 -16.65 24.77 11.16
C PRO A 241 -15.59 25.63 11.86
N GLU A 242 -15.38 26.88 11.43
CA GLU A 242 -14.37 27.79 12.01
C GLU A 242 -14.61 28.05 13.51
N LEU A 243 -15.86 28.00 13.96
CA LEU A 243 -16.24 28.17 15.37
C LEU A 243 -15.70 27.04 16.25
N ILE A 244 -15.40 25.86 15.69
CA ILE A 244 -14.79 24.77 16.47
C ILE A 244 -13.37 25.12 16.90
N ASN A 245 -12.61 25.82 16.05
CA ASN A 245 -11.23 26.20 16.36
C ASN A 245 -11.21 27.25 17.48
N THR A 246 -12.15 28.20 17.47
CA THR A 246 -12.29 29.20 18.54
C THR A 246 -12.68 28.56 19.88
N CYS A 247 -13.63 27.61 19.85
CA CYS A 247 -14.04 26.86 21.05
C CYS A 247 -12.92 25.94 21.56
N GLU A 248 -12.23 25.23 20.67
CA GLU A 248 -11.09 24.36 20.98
C GLU A 248 -9.93 25.16 21.58
N ASN A 249 -9.65 26.37 21.08
CA ASN A 249 -8.63 27.26 21.63
C ASN A 249 -8.99 27.77 23.04
N GLU A 250 -10.27 28.07 23.33
CA GLU A 250 -10.72 28.45 24.67
C GLU A 250 -10.59 27.28 25.68
N VAL A 251 -10.82 26.04 25.23
CA VAL A 251 -10.55 24.83 26.03
C VAL A 251 -9.04 24.57 26.18
N LYS A 252 -8.23 24.81 25.14
CA LYS A 252 -6.76 24.67 25.21
C LYS A 252 -6.13 25.68 26.16
N GLN A 253 -6.56 26.94 26.16
CA GLN A 253 -6.09 27.94 27.12
C GLN A 253 -6.36 27.55 28.58
N LEU A 254 -7.46 26.83 28.85
CA LEU A 254 -7.74 26.26 30.18
C LEU A 254 -6.74 25.14 30.56
N LEU A 255 -6.20 24.40 29.59
CA LEU A 255 -5.22 23.32 29.79
C LEU A 255 -3.76 23.82 29.81
N ASP A 256 -3.40 24.74 28.92
CA ASP A 256 -2.04 25.28 28.80
C ASP A 256 -1.63 26.13 30.01
N SER A 257 -2.61 26.63 30.78
CA SER A 257 -2.41 27.36 32.05
C SER A 257 -1.77 26.52 33.19
N LEU A 258 -1.14 25.38 32.87
CA LEU A 258 -0.70 24.33 33.79
C LEU A 258 0.75 23.77 33.56
N LEU A 259 1.66 24.24 32.64
CA LEU A 259 2.75 23.37 32.04
C LEU A 259 4.32 23.68 31.82
N THR A 260 4.87 24.78 31.24
CA THR A 260 6.09 24.72 30.31
C THR A 260 7.51 25.32 30.70
N THR A 261 8.64 24.91 30.04
CA THR A 261 10.09 25.44 30.02
C THR A 261 11.05 24.64 29.03
N ASN A 262 12.40 24.80 28.83
CA ASN A 262 13.32 25.91 28.37
C ASN A 262 14.84 25.49 28.11
N THR A 263 15.70 26.30 27.41
CA THR A 263 17.24 26.40 27.32
C THR A 263 18.16 25.66 26.27
N ASP A 264 19.36 26.23 25.86
CA ASP A 264 20.20 26.00 24.61
C ASP A 264 21.80 26.27 24.63
N ASP A 265 22.56 26.00 23.50
CA ASP A 265 23.79 26.69 22.83
C ASP A 265 25.29 26.10 22.56
N ASP A 266 26.19 26.76 21.74
CA ASP A 266 27.30 26.22 20.78
C ASP A 266 28.81 26.85 20.65
N SER A 267 29.79 26.31 19.79
CA SER A 267 30.89 26.96 18.90
C SER A 267 32.43 26.47 18.73
N THR A 268 33.35 27.05 17.84
CA THR A 268 34.55 26.41 17.05
C THR A 268 35.86 27.22 16.54
N ALA A 269 36.80 26.66 15.64
CA ALA A 269 37.89 27.23 14.65
C ALA A 269 39.48 26.98 14.83
N GLU A 270 40.55 27.33 13.99
CA GLU A 270 41.11 27.01 12.57
C GLU A 270 42.65 27.46 12.26
N GLN A 271 43.44 27.05 11.17
CA GLN A 271 44.58 27.73 10.33
C GLN A 271 45.85 26.95 9.66
N GLN A 272 46.63 27.54 8.67
CA GLN A 272 47.59 26.98 7.58
C GLN A 272 48.97 27.76 7.29
N GLU A 273 49.98 27.58 6.33
CA GLU A 273 50.68 26.56 5.40
C GLU A 273 51.99 27.15 4.62
N PHE A 274 52.87 26.41 3.85
CA PHE A 274 54.12 26.87 3.07
C PHE A 274 54.68 25.95 1.88
N ALA A 275 55.51 26.46 0.93
CA ALA A 275 56.11 25.99 -0.40
C ALA A 275 56.99 24.70 -0.72
N ARG A 276 56.70 23.77 -1.71
CA ARG A 276 57.61 22.83 -2.54
C ARG A 276 56.97 22.22 -3.88
N GLN A 277 57.31 20.97 -4.34
CA GLN A 277 56.86 20.29 -5.61
C GLN A 277 56.59 18.74 -5.48
N CYS A 278 55.63 18.13 -6.21
CA CYS A 278 55.08 16.77 -5.95
C CYS A 278 55.64 15.56 -6.74
N ALA A 279 55.89 14.43 -6.04
CA ALA A 279 56.35 13.15 -6.59
C ALA A 279 55.38 12.41 -7.54
N PHE A 280 54.06 12.52 -7.35
CA PHE A 280 53.05 11.74 -8.10
C PHE A 280 52.61 12.48 -9.38
N CYS A 281 51.92 13.61 -9.24
CA CYS A 281 51.38 14.38 -10.36
C CYS A 281 52.33 15.45 -10.92
N LYS A 282 53.54 15.58 -10.37
CA LYS A 282 54.59 16.55 -10.78
C LYS A 282 54.22 18.04 -10.66
N HIS A 283 53.10 18.39 -10.03
CA HIS A 283 52.66 19.77 -9.82
C HIS A 283 53.48 20.52 -8.73
N THR A 284 53.56 21.84 -8.82
CA THR A 284 54.22 22.75 -7.84
C THR A 284 53.18 23.31 -6.85
N MET A 285 53.49 23.45 -5.55
CA MET A 285 52.45 23.63 -4.51
C MET A 285 52.95 24.05 -3.12
N ALA A 286 51.98 24.37 -2.25
CA ALA A 286 51.92 24.38 -0.78
C ALA A 286 52.68 23.29 0.05
N ALA A 287 53.81 22.74 -0.39
CA ALA A 287 54.39 21.52 0.17
C ALA A 287 55.18 21.72 1.49
N THR A 288 54.40 21.86 2.55
CA THR A 288 54.77 21.56 3.95
C THR A 288 55.12 20.07 4.19
N ARG A 289 54.91 19.20 3.20
CA ARG A 289 54.97 17.74 3.34
C ARG A 289 55.94 17.07 2.36
N THR A 290 56.81 16.22 2.89
CA THR A 290 57.82 15.43 2.16
C THR A 290 57.94 14.04 2.76
N PHE A 291 58.19 13.03 1.93
CA PHE A 291 58.48 11.67 2.39
C PHE A 291 59.75 11.64 3.25
N ARG A 292 59.62 11.22 4.51
CA ARG A 292 60.70 11.19 5.52
C ARG A 292 61.90 10.35 5.07
N ILE A 293 61.68 9.30 4.29
CA ILE A 293 62.76 8.40 3.80
C ILE A 293 63.51 8.97 2.59
N CYS A 294 62.84 9.69 1.68
CA CYS A 294 63.42 10.05 0.37
C CYS A 294 63.33 11.53 0.00
N GLY A 295 62.88 12.42 0.90
CA GLY A 295 62.87 13.88 0.75
C GLY A 295 61.90 14.47 -0.29
N HIS A 296 61.32 13.64 -1.16
CA HIS A 296 60.41 14.07 -2.22
C HIS A 296 59.08 14.58 -1.63
N ALA A 297 58.62 15.76 -2.07
CA ALA A 297 57.34 16.32 -1.66
C ALA A 297 56.13 15.66 -2.36
N TYR A 298 54.93 15.84 -1.83
CA TYR A 298 53.70 15.22 -2.36
C TYR A 298 52.45 16.10 -2.12
N CYS A 299 51.39 15.91 -2.92
CA CYS A 299 50.05 16.43 -2.64
C CYS A 299 49.08 15.32 -2.17
N ARG A 300 47.90 15.75 -1.70
CA ARG A 300 46.69 14.91 -1.53
C ARG A 300 46.32 14.11 -2.78
N CYS A 301 46.78 14.51 -3.97
CA CYS A 301 46.72 13.75 -5.22
C CYS A 301 47.28 12.30 -5.10
N ALA A 302 48.14 12.04 -4.13
CA ALA A 302 48.65 10.71 -3.85
C ALA A 302 47.59 9.78 -3.24
N LEU A 303 46.60 10.32 -2.51
CA LEU A 303 45.59 9.55 -1.77
C LEU A 303 44.74 8.67 -2.69
N SER A 304 44.41 9.15 -3.90
CA SER A 304 43.65 8.39 -4.90
C SER A 304 44.46 7.26 -5.57
N MET A 305 45.74 7.10 -5.22
CA MET A 305 46.64 6.05 -5.73
C MET A 305 47.02 5.03 -4.63
N LEU A 306 46.41 5.09 -3.44
CA LEU A 306 46.72 4.23 -2.29
C LEU A 306 45.67 3.11 -2.13
N ASN A 307 45.98 1.91 -2.62
CA ASN A 307 45.04 0.78 -2.61
C ASN A 307 45.39 -0.31 -1.57
N GLN A 308 46.68 -0.56 -1.31
CA GLN A 308 47.14 -1.60 -0.38
C GLN A 308 48.56 -1.30 0.14
N LEU A 309 48.90 -1.76 1.34
CA LEU A 309 50.25 -1.68 1.92
C LEU A 309 51.08 -2.94 1.62
N PRO A 310 52.43 -2.85 1.47
CA PRO A 310 53.28 -1.67 1.59
C PRO A 310 53.44 -0.88 0.27
N MET A 311 53.60 0.44 0.38
CA MET A 311 53.74 1.35 -0.77
C MET A 311 55.18 1.79 -1.03
N GLN A 312 55.46 2.21 -2.28
CA GLN A 312 56.74 2.75 -2.74
C GLN A 312 56.58 4.13 -3.39
N CYS A 313 57.62 4.96 -3.33
CA CYS A 313 57.64 6.29 -3.94
C CYS A 313 57.84 6.17 -5.47
N PRO A 314 56.93 6.69 -6.32
CA PRO A 314 56.99 6.50 -7.78
C PRO A 314 58.13 7.26 -8.48
N THR A 315 58.97 7.99 -7.74
CA THR A 315 60.13 8.73 -8.30
C THR A 315 61.47 8.06 -7.98
N CYS A 316 61.55 7.22 -6.95
CA CYS A 316 62.81 6.59 -6.51
C CYS A 316 62.66 5.14 -6.00
N TYR A 317 61.45 4.56 -6.02
CA TYR A 317 61.10 3.20 -5.61
C TYR A 317 61.40 2.81 -4.14
N SER A 318 62.00 3.71 -3.35
CA SER A 318 62.08 3.61 -1.90
C SER A 318 60.70 3.36 -1.28
N ARG A 319 60.63 2.46 -0.29
CA ARG A 319 59.41 2.24 0.49
C ARG A 319 59.00 3.55 1.18
N ILE A 320 57.71 3.86 1.18
CA ILE A 320 57.14 5.01 1.89
C ILE A 320 57.00 4.64 3.37
N HIS A 321 57.32 5.57 4.29
CA HIS A 321 57.19 5.28 5.72
C HIS A 321 55.71 5.29 6.14
N ILE A 322 55.31 4.44 7.09
CA ILE A 322 53.92 4.40 7.55
C ILE A 322 53.47 5.73 8.17
N GLN A 323 54.41 6.49 8.76
CA GLN A 323 54.16 7.82 9.28
C GLN A 323 53.94 8.88 8.17
N ASP A 324 54.58 8.72 7.01
CA ASP A 324 54.31 9.59 5.85
C ASP A 324 52.85 9.40 5.40
N LEU A 325 52.39 8.14 5.36
CA LEU A 325 51.01 7.80 5.01
C LEU A 325 50.02 8.35 6.05
N GLN A 326 50.32 8.23 7.35
CA GLN A 326 49.53 8.86 8.42
C GLN A 326 49.42 10.38 8.24
N GLU A 327 50.51 11.05 7.87
CA GLU A 327 50.52 12.49 7.57
C GLU A 327 49.77 12.85 6.29
N MET A 328 49.81 12.03 5.24
CA MET A 328 49.02 12.21 4.02
C MET A 328 47.51 12.23 4.32
N PHE A 329 47.04 11.34 5.20
CA PHE A 329 45.66 11.23 5.64
C PHE A 329 45.32 12.04 6.91
N SER A 330 46.16 12.98 7.35
CA SER A 330 45.94 13.79 8.57
C SER A 330 44.56 14.44 8.66
N ASN A 331 43.97 14.86 7.52
CA ASN A 331 42.64 15.46 7.45
C ASN A 331 41.49 14.43 7.26
N ASN A 332 41.78 13.14 7.06
CA ASN A 332 40.79 12.06 7.09
C ASN A 332 41.40 10.76 7.65
N ARG A 333 41.48 10.69 8.98
CA ARG A 333 42.00 9.52 9.72
C ARG A 333 41.18 8.25 9.45
N ALA A 334 39.90 8.36 9.12
CA ALA A 334 39.05 7.20 8.85
C ALA A 334 39.47 6.47 7.56
N ASP A 335 39.83 7.20 6.50
CA ASP A 335 40.32 6.58 5.26
C ASP A 335 41.69 5.89 5.45
N PHE A 336 42.58 6.43 6.29
CA PHE A 336 43.82 5.73 6.65
C PHE A 336 43.56 4.44 7.43
N MET A 337 42.66 4.50 8.42
CA MET A 337 42.25 3.32 9.17
C MET A 337 41.59 2.29 8.24
N ARG A 338 40.80 2.72 7.24
CA ARG A 338 40.24 1.84 6.20
C ARG A 338 41.32 1.20 5.33
N LEU A 339 42.32 1.96 4.85
CA LEU A 339 43.46 1.42 4.09
C LEU A 339 44.24 0.36 4.90
N CYS A 340 44.45 0.61 6.19
CA CYS A 340 45.08 -0.36 7.11
C CYS A 340 44.18 -1.58 7.35
N LYS A 341 42.90 -1.38 7.67
CA LYS A 341 41.88 -2.43 7.88
C LYS A 341 41.80 -3.34 6.67
N THR A 342 41.67 -2.80 5.46
CA THR A 342 41.67 -3.57 4.19
C THR A 342 42.99 -4.33 3.97
N SER A 343 44.14 -3.69 4.17
CA SER A 343 45.45 -4.35 3.98
C SER A 343 45.65 -5.52 4.96
N ILE A 344 45.32 -5.32 6.23
CA ILE A 344 45.41 -6.36 7.27
C ILE A 344 44.36 -7.45 7.03
N GLN A 345 43.11 -7.10 6.72
CA GLN A 345 42.05 -8.05 6.39
C GLN A 345 42.40 -8.92 5.18
N THR A 346 43.13 -8.38 4.20
CA THR A 346 43.63 -9.12 3.03
C THR A 346 44.76 -10.07 3.41
N TYR A 347 45.67 -9.65 4.30
CA TYR A 347 46.71 -10.51 4.86
C TYR A 347 46.13 -11.67 5.69
N LEU A 348 45.11 -11.41 6.52
CA LEU A 348 44.41 -12.43 7.32
C LEU A 348 43.63 -13.43 6.45
N LEU A 349 43.06 -12.98 5.32
CA LEU A 349 42.32 -13.85 4.38
C LEU A 349 43.20 -14.58 3.36
N SER A 350 44.52 -14.35 3.36
CA SER A 350 45.42 -15.05 2.44
C SER A 350 45.47 -16.55 2.73
N SER A 351 45.55 -17.37 1.68
CA SER A 351 45.48 -18.83 1.78
C SER A 351 46.65 -19.48 2.55
N THR A 352 47.72 -18.74 2.79
CA THR A 352 48.84 -19.15 3.66
C THR A 352 48.55 -18.89 5.14
N ASN A 353 47.81 -17.83 5.47
CA ASN A 353 47.65 -17.37 6.85
C ASN A 353 46.30 -17.80 7.45
N SER A 354 45.28 -17.99 6.61
CA SER A 354 43.90 -18.28 7.03
C SER A 354 43.68 -19.71 7.57
N LYS A 355 44.75 -20.46 7.83
CA LYS A 355 44.75 -21.75 8.54
C LYS A 355 45.18 -21.60 10.00
N ASP A 356 46.09 -20.67 10.27
CA ASP A 356 46.70 -20.46 11.59
C ASP A 356 46.11 -19.24 12.32
N ASN A 357 45.24 -18.47 11.65
CA ASN A 357 44.55 -17.32 12.23
C ASN A 357 43.04 -17.34 11.92
N ASP A 358 42.24 -17.42 12.97
CA ASP A 358 40.76 -17.45 12.92
C ASP A 358 40.13 -16.06 13.14
N GLN A 359 40.92 -14.98 13.15
CA GLN A 359 40.44 -13.61 13.37
C GLN A 359 40.13 -12.89 12.05
N LEU A 360 39.06 -12.10 12.05
CA LEU A 360 38.75 -11.09 11.03
C LEU A 360 38.32 -9.78 11.69
N PHE A 361 38.34 -8.67 10.95
CA PHE A 361 37.63 -7.47 11.39
C PHE A 361 36.12 -7.65 11.37
N CYS A 362 35.45 -6.92 12.25
CA CYS A 362 34.00 -6.75 12.24
C CYS A 362 33.51 -6.30 10.85
N PRO A 363 32.45 -6.93 10.30
CA PRO A 363 31.83 -6.54 9.03
C PRO A 363 31.27 -5.11 9.01
N ASN A 364 30.96 -4.49 10.16
CA ASN A 364 30.68 -3.05 10.18
C ASN A 364 31.95 -2.28 9.79
N ASP A 365 31.87 -1.51 8.70
CA ASP A 365 32.97 -0.71 8.17
C ASP A 365 33.52 0.32 9.17
N GLU A 366 32.67 0.90 10.01
CA GLU A 366 33.03 1.88 11.04
C GLU A 366 33.67 1.23 12.29
N CYS A 367 33.44 -0.07 12.50
CA CYS A 367 34.01 -0.80 13.64
C CYS A 367 35.44 -1.28 13.34
N ASN A 368 36.38 -1.01 14.25
CA ASN A 368 37.76 -1.50 14.18
C ASN A 368 38.02 -2.78 15.02
N GLY A 369 36.97 -3.35 15.61
CA GLY A 369 37.05 -4.58 16.41
C GLY A 369 37.40 -5.81 15.57
N LEU A 370 38.08 -6.77 16.20
CA LEU A 370 38.27 -8.12 15.67
C LEU A 370 37.17 -9.04 16.21
N ILE A 371 36.75 -10.01 15.38
CA ILE A 371 35.77 -11.05 15.69
C ILE A 371 36.32 -12.42 15.24
N ILE A 372 35.75 -13.50 15.77
CA ILE A 372 36.20 -14.87 15.52
C ILE A 372 35.44 -15.46 14.33
N ARG A 373 36.15 -16.00 13.33
CA ARG A 373 35.56 -16.50 12.08
C ARG A 373 34.77 -17.79 12.30
N SER A 374 35.33 -18.75 13.04
CA SER A 374 34.67 -20.02 13.35
C SER A 374 33.40 -19.88 14.19
N GLN A 375 33.32 -18.85 15.05
CA GLN A 375 32.22 -18.64 16.00
C GLN A 375 30.87 -18.31 15.34
N GLY A 376 30.83 -17.97 14.04
CA GLY A 376 29.58 -17.64 13.36
C GLY A 376 29.01 -16.32 13.86
N TYR A 377 27.71 -16.29 14.21
CA TYR A 377 27.01 -15.08 14.65
C TYR A 377 27.31 -14.77 16.12
N GLN A 378 27.84 -13.58 16.39
CA GLN A 378 28.38 -13.18 17.69
C GLN A 378 28.23 -11.66 17.89
N THR A 379 28.13 -11.20 19.13
CA THR A 379 28.20 -9.77 19.43
C THR A 379 29.65 -9.28 19.29
N CYS A 380 29.88 -8.26 18.47
CA CYS A 380 31.19 -7.62 18.36
C CYS A 380 31.48 -6.80 19.62
N LEU A 381 32.46 -7.23 20.41
CA LEU A 381 32.84 -6.59 21.69
C LEU A 381 33.32 -5.13 21.56
N THR A 382 33.51 -4.61 20.35
CA THR A 382 33.95 -3.22 20.10
C THR A 382 32.82 -2.28 19.67
N CYS A 383 31.74 -2.77 19.05
CA CYS A 383 30.62 -1.92 18.60
C CYS A 383 29.23 -2.37 19.10
N GLY A 384 29.14 -3.48 19.83
CA GLY A 384 27.88 -3.98 20.39
C GLY A 384 26.89 -4.62 19.39
N GLN A 385 27.12 -4.49 18.08
CA GLN A 385 26.30 -5.12 17.04
C GLN A 385 26.53 -6.63 16.95
N SER A 386 25.52 -7.34 16.47
CA SER A 386 25.57 -8.78 16.24
C SER A 386 26.00 -9.06 14.81
N VAL A 387 27.08 -9.81 14.62
CA VAL A 387 27.75 -9.97 13.32
C VAL A 387 28.21 -11.40 13.09
N CYS A 388 28.17 -11.86 11.83
CA CYS A 388 28.59 -13.22 11.49
C CYS A 388 30.01 -13.31 10.94
N GLY A 389 30.91 -14.04 11.61
CA GLY A 389 32.26 -14.33 11.13
C GLY A 389 32.28 -15.14 9.81
N ILE A 390 31.24 -15.95 9.57
CA ILE A 390 31.10 -16.83 8.40
C ILE A 390 30.44 -16.09 7.23
N CYS A 391 29.17 -15.68 7.38
CA CYS A 391 28.38 -15.08 6.28
C CYS A 391 28.41 -13.55 6.22
N ARG A 392 29.05 -12.88 7.18
CA ARG A 392 29.27 -11.42 7.26
C ARG A 392 28.02 -10.53 7.26
N LEU A 393 26.85 -11.10 7.58
CA LEU A 393 25.67 -10.33 7.95
C LEU A 393 25.89 -9.56 9.26
N ILE A 394 25.15 -8.47 9.41
CA ILE A 394 25.12 -7.55 10.56
C ILE A 394 23.64 -7.41 10.97
N ASP A 395 23.36 -7.55 12.26
CA ASP A 395 22.06 -7.38 12.92
C ASP A 395 20.89 -8.15 12.25
N ASP A 396 21.17 -9.35 11.71
CA ASP A 396 20.17 -10.27 11.14
C ASP A 396 19.46 -11.03 12.27
N GLU A 397 18.29 -10.54 12.73
CA GLU A 397 17.49 -11.20 13.78
C GLU A 397 17.24 -12.69 13.51
N MET A 398 17.10 -13.08 12.25
CA MET A 398 16.86 -14.48 11.83
C MET A 398 18.06 -15.40 12.07
N HIS A 399 19.24 -14.84 12.36
CA HIS A 399 20.48 -15.52 12.70
C HIS A 399 20.71 -15.61 14.23
N GLU A 400 19.95 -14.89 15.05
CA GLU A 400 20.09 -14.91 16.50
C GLU A 400 19.79 -16.32 17.06
N GLY A 401 20.71 -16.84 17.88
CA GLY A 401 20.62 -18.19 18.43
C GLY A 401 20.73 -19.33 17.40
N ARG A 402 21.14 -19.06 16.14
CA ARG A 402 21.17 -20.02 15.03
C ARG A 402 22.50 -20.03 14.29
N THR A 403 22.86 -21.19 13.75
CA THR A 403 23.92 -21.33 12.73
C THR A 403 23.49 -20.73 11.39
N CYS A 404 24.45 -20.51 10.49
CA CYS A 404 24.18 -20.07 9.13
C CYS A 404 23.28 -21.06 8.36
N THR A 405 23.36 -22.36 8.68
CA THR A 405 22.56 -23.42 8.07
C THR A 405 21.11 -23.34 8.53
N GLU A 406 20.86 -23.36 9.85
CA GLU A 406 19.50 -23.27 10.42
C GLU A 406 18.79 -21.96 10.02
N ARG A 407 19.55 -20.85 9.91
CA ARG A 407 19.02 -19.57 9.41
C ARG A 407 18.60 -19.64 7.94
N ASN A 408 19.30 -20.44 7.11
CA ASN A 408 18.93 -20.66 5.71
C ASN A 408 17.81 -21.70 5.56
N GLU A 409 17.73 -22.69 6.45
CA GLU A 409 16.62 -23.65 6.54
C GLU A 409 15.32 -22.95 6.98
N ALA A 410 15.38 -22.03 7.94
CA ALA A 410 14.24 -21.19 8.31
C ALA A 410 13.78 -20.26 7.17
N LEU A 411 14.69 -19.85 6.27
CA LEU A 411 14.32 -19.16 5.01
C LEU A 411 13.68 -20.12 3.99
N GLN A 412 14.02 -21.41 4.03
CA GLN A 412 13.41 -22.44 3.20
C GLN A 412 12.00 -22.83 3.69
N GLU A 413 11.77 -22.87 5.00
CA GLU A 413 10.41 -23.01 5.59
C GLU A 413 9.50 -21.82 5.23
N LEU A 414 10.06 -20.60 5.21
CA LEU A 414 9.39 -19.41 4.67
C LEU A 414 8.90 -19.61 3.22
N GLY A 415 9.61 -20.47 2.47
CA GLY A 415 9.34 -20.81 1.08
C GLY A 415 8.05 -21.61 0.86
N GLU A 416 7.58 -22.41 1.82
CA GLU A 416 6.29 -23.11 1.72
C GLU A 416 5.09 -22.29 2.23
N PHE A 417 5.32 -21.40 3.20
CA PHE A 417 4.27 -20.58 3.80
C PHE A 417 3.55 -19.72 2.73
N LEU A 418 4.30 -18.98 1.91
CA LEU A 418 3.73 -18.04 0.95
C LEU A 418 2.92 -18.73 -0.17
N PRO A 419 3.40 -19.79 -0.86
CA PRO A 419 2.59 -20.55 -1.82
C PRO A 419 1.25 -21.04 -1.26
N ARG A 420 1.27 -21.60 -0.04
CA ARG A 420 0.04 -22.07 0.64
C ARG A 420 -0.89 -20.92 1.00
N LEU A 421 -0.34 -19.80 1.48
CA LEU A 421 -1.09 -18.58 1.79
C LEU A 421 -1.79 -18.00 0.54
N PHE A 422 -1.11 -17.96 -0.62
CA PHE A 422 -1.74 -17.53 -1.89
C PHE A 422 -2.85 -18.51 -2.33
N GLN A 423 -2.58 -19.82 -2.30
CA GLN A 423 -3.53 -20.85 -2.72
C GLN A 423 -4.82 -20.85 -1.88
N GLU A 424 -4.70 -20.71 -0.56
CA GLU A 424 -5.83 -20.60 0.35
C GLU A 424 -6.59 -19.27 0.18
N ALA A 425 -5.90 -18.16 -0.14
CA ALA A 425 -6.55 -16.88 -0.46
C ALA A 425 -7.41 -16.95 -1.74
N GLU A 426 -6.90 -17.57 -2.81
CA GLU A 426 -7.68 -17.83 -4.02
C GLU A 426 -8.86 -18.76 -3.76
N THR A 427 -8.62 -19.84 -3.02
CA THR A 427 -9.65 -20.85 -2.68
C THR A 427 -10.76 -20.25 -1.82
N PHE A 428 -10.40 -19.44 -0.81
CA PHE A 428 -11.34 -18.65 -0.02
C PHE A 428 -12.17 -17.73 -0.91
N THR A 429 -11.51 -16.98 -1.81
CA THR A 429 -12.20 -16.01 -2.67
C THR A 429 -13.23 -16.70 -3.56
N ARG A 430 -12.83 -17.76 -4.29
CA ARG A 430 -13.73 -18.49 -5.21
C ARG A 430 -14.93 -19.09 -4.46
N ASN A 431 -14.72 -19.63 -3.27
CA ASN A 431 -15.77 -20.25 -2.44
C ASN A 431 -16.70 -19.23 -1.73
N ASN A 432 -16.33 -17.94 -1.67
CA ASN A 432 -17.10 -16.89 -1.00
C ASN A 432 -17.39 -15.69 -1.93
N TRP A 433 -17.28 -15.87 -3.25
CA TRP A 433 -17.61 -14.82 -4.22
C TRP A 433 -19.14 -14.71 -4.38
N PRO A 434 -19.75 -13.54 -4.15
CA PRO A 434 -21.18 -13.34 -4.31
C PRO A 434 -21.62 -13.49 -5.77
N LEU A 435 -22.75 -14.18 -5.99
CA LEU A 435 -23.33 -14.44 -7.32
C LEU A 435 -23.98 -13.21 -7.97
N ASP A 436 -24.15 -12.13 -7.20
CA ASP A 436 -24.62 -10.81 -7.64
C ASP A 436 -23.48 -9.83 -7.98
N LEU A 437 -22.22 -10.17 -7.67
CA LEU A 437 -21.06 -9.44 -8.18
C LEU A 437 -20.69 -9.88 -9.61
N PRO A 438 -20.00 -9.00 -10.38
CA PRO A 438 -19.40 -9.41 -11.65
C PRO A 438 -18.39 -10.55 -11.46
N PRO A 439 -18.19 -11.42 -12.47
CA PRO A 439 -17.24 -12.53 -12.39
C PRO A 439 -15.81 -12.05 -12.16
N ILE A 440 -15.03 -12.91 -11.50
CA ILE A 440 -13.58 -12.73 -11.34
C ILE A 440 -12.92 -12.99 -12.69
N ILE A 441 -12.16 -12.01 -13.16
CA ILE A 441 -11.37 -12.09 -14.40
C ILE A 441 -10.03 -12.75 -14.11
N ARG A 442 -9.35 -12.35 -13.03
CA ARG A 442 -8.05 -12.93 -12.62
C ARG A 442 -7.69 -12.70 -11.15
N PHE A 443 -6.62 -13.39 -10.74
CA PHE A 443 -5.94 -13.27 -9.46
C PHE A 443 -4.49 -12.82 -9.68
N ASP A 444 -4.06 -11.79 -8.97
CA ASP A 444 -2.73 -11.18 -9.02
C ASP A 444 -2.07 -11.37 -7.64
N GLN A 445 -1.13 -12.32 -7.49
CA GLN A 445 -0.44 -12.59 -6.21
C GLN A 445 0.45 -11.41 -5.81
N ASN A 446 0.42 -10.98 -4.53
CA ASN A 446 1.33 -9.95 -4.03
C ASN A 446 2.80 -10.45 -4.04
N THR A 447 3.57 -10.10 -5.08
CA THR A 447 4.96 -10.54 -5.22
C THR A 447 5.93 -9.80 -4.30
N TYR A 448 5.55 -8.67 -3.68
CA TYR A 448 6.40 -8.03 -2.68
C TYR A 448 6.65 -8.96 -1.49
N LEU A 449 5.68 -9.80 -1.10
CA LEU A 449 5.87 -10.79 -0.03
C LEU A 449 7.03 -11.77 -0.30
N LYS A 450 7.43 -11.96 -1.56
CA LYS A 450 8.55 -12.82 -1.96
C LYS A 450 9.92 -12.10 -1.83
N GLN A 451 9.95 -10.88 -1.30
CA GLN A 451 11.14 -10.04 -1.13
C GLN A 451 11.48 -9.91 0.36
N THR A 452 12.74 -10.14 0.74
CA THR A 452 13.21 -10.06 2.13
C THR A 452 13.05 -8.67 2.77
N ALA A 453 13.08 -7.61 1.94
CA ALA A 453 12.89 -6.22 2.35
C ALA A 453 11.41 -5.76 2.32
N CYS A 454 10.44 -6.69 2.32
CA CYS A 454 9.02 -6.33 2.32
C CYS A 454 8.56 -5.87 3.70
N GLU A 455 8.50 -4.55 3.89
CA GLU A 455 7.94 -3.89 5.08
C GLU A 455 6.60 -4.50 5.54
N SER A 456 5.68 -4.78 4.59
CA SER A 456 4.36 -5.39 4.88
C SER A 456 4.48 -6.75 5.58
N LEU A 457 5.39 -7.61 5.11
CA LEU A 457 5.62 -8.93 5.69
C LEU A 457 6.39 -8.85 7.03
N GLN A 458 7.38 -7.95 7.12
CA GLN A 458 8.15 -7.72 8.35
C GLN A 458 7.25 -7.23 9.49
N ARG A 459 6.41 -6.22 9.23
CA ARG A 459 5.42 -5.70 10.20
C ARG A 459 4.41 -6.77 10.60
N PHE A 460 3.97 -7.61 9.65
CA PHE A 460 3.10 -8.75 9.95
C PHE A 460 3.77 -9.78 10.87
N TYR A 461 5.04 -10.14 10.62
CA TYR A 461 5.79 -11.04 11.49
C TYR A 461 6.04 -10.44 12.88
N ASN A 462 6.23 -9.13 13.01
CA ASN A 462 6.24 -8.46 14.33
C ASN A 462 4.88 -8.58 15.03
N GLY A 463 3.77 -8.50 14.28
CA GLY A 463 2.43 -8.81 14.79
C GLY A 463 2.30 -10.22 15.34
N VAL A 464 2.81 -11.22 14.59
CA VAL A 464 2.87 -12.63 15.01
C VAL A 464 3.69 -12.81 16.30
N LYS A 465 4.91 -12.27 16.35
CA LYS A 465 5.75 -12.26 17.57
C LYS A 465 4.99 -11.64 18.76
N SER A 466 4.31 -10.51 18.55
CA SER A 466 3.65 -9.75 19.63
C SER A 466 2.45 -10.46 20.28
N ILE A 467 1.88 -11.49 19.63
CA ILE A 467 0.80 -12.33 20.19
C ILE A 467 1.30 -13.67 20.75
N GLY A 468 2.63 -13.85 20.85
CA GLY A 468 3.27 -15.06 21.37
C GLY A 468 3.35 -16.22 20.37
N ASP A 469 3.15 -15.97 19.08
CA ASP A 469 3.34 -16.96 18.01
C ASP A 469 4.73 -16.82 17.36
N THR A 470 5.25 -17.91 16.80
CA THR A 470 6.47 -17.89 15.97
C THR A 470 6.13 -17.56 14.51
N PRO A 471 6.83 -16.63 13.84
CA PRO A 471 6.71 -16.43 12.40
C PRO A 471 7.48 -17.50 11.60
N PRO A 472 6.95 -17.99 10.46
CA PRO A 472 5.61 -17.73 9.91
C PRO A 472 4.51 -18.52 10.67
N PRO A 473 3.31 -17.94 10.86
CA PRO A 473 2.24 -18.58 11.63
C PRO A 473 1.54 -19.68 10.83
N ASP A 474 1.00 -20.70 11.51
CA ASP A 474 0.01 -21.61 10.92
C ASP A 474 -1.20 -20.80 10.41
N LEU A 475 -1.63 -21.06 9.18
CA LEU A 475 -2.81 -20.43 8.56
C LEU A 475 -4.08 -20.59 9.41
N ALA A 476 -4.18 -21.63 10.23
CA ALA A 476 -5.27 -21.82 11.20
C ALA A 476 -5.34 -20.73 12.29
N ARG A 477 -4.24 -20.01 12.57
CA ARG A 477 -4.19 -18.86 13.48
C ARG A 477 -4.90 -17.61 12.93
N GLY A 478 -5.26 -17.59 11.64
CA GLY A 478 -5.91 -16.46 10.99
C GLY A 478 -7.19 -16.81 10.22
N PHE A 479 -7.51 -15.94 9.27
CA PHE A 479 -8.57 -16.08 8.27
C PHE A 479 -8.38 -15.04 7.15
N PHE A 480 -9.04 -15.25 6.01
CA PHE A 480 -9.07 -14.27 4.93
C PHE A 480 -10.31 -13.37 5.00
N ALA A 481 -10.17 -12.13 4.53
CA ALA A 481 -11.26 -11.18 4.38
C ALA A 481 -11.02 -10.23 3.20
N PHE A 482 -12.07 -9.52 2.79
CA PHE A 482 -12.10 -8.71 1.57
C PHE A 482 -11.82 -7.22 1.87
N HIS A 483 -11.01 -6.54 1.06
CA HIS A 483 -10.73 -5.10 1.22
C HIS A 483 -10.88 -4.36 -0.11
N GLY A 484 -11.88 -3.47 -0.18
CA GLY A 484 -12.09 -2.60 -1.34
C GLY A 484 -11.37 -1.27 -1.14
N THR A 485 -10.68 -0.81 -2.18
CA THR A 485 -9.90 0.43 -2.16
C THR A 485 -9.78 1.02 -3.58
N SER A 486 -9.13 2.18 -3.74
CA SER A 486 -8.77 2.70 -5.05
C SER A 486 -7.55 1.97 -5.62
N ILE A 487 -7.49 1.83 -6.94
CA ILE A 487 -6.40 1.09 -7.62
C ILE A 487 -5.02 1.69 -7.29
N ASN A 488 -4.90 3.02 -7.26
CA ASN A 488 -3.69 3.75 -6.89
C ASN A 488 -3.20 3.47 -5.44
N ALA A 489 -4.03 2.90 -4.57
CA ALA A 489 -3.64 2.51 -3.22
C ALA A 489 -3.19 1.05 -3.11
N ILE A 490 -3.43 0.21 -4.14
CA ILE A 490 -3.18 -1.24 -4.09
C ILE A 490 -1.68 -1.55 -4.04
N GLU A 491 -0.87 -0.96 -4.93
CA GLU A 491 0.59 -1.18 -4.90
C GLU A 491 1.23 -0.72 -3.56
N PRO A 492 0.96 0.51 -3.04
CA PRO A 492 1.42 0.92 -1.72
C PRO A 492 1.03 -0.03 -0.58
N ILE A 493 -0.23 -0.48 -0.55
CA ILE A 493 -0.72 -1.43 0.46
C ILE A 493 0.00 -2.77 0.33
N CYS A 494 0.11 -3.32 -0.87
CA CYS A 494 0.79 -4.59 -1.12
C CYS A 494 2.27 -4.55 -0.69
N LYS A 495 2.96 -3.42 -0.89
CA LYS A 495 4.37 -3.25 -0.53
C LYS A 495 4.61 -2.98 0.96
N SER A 496 3.91 -2.02 1.55
CA SER A 496 4.18 -1.49 2.91
C SER A 496 3.14 -1.87 3.97
N GLY A 497 2.01 -2.45 3.58
CA GLY A 497 0.90 -2.81 4.47
C GLY A 497 -0.19 -1.75 4.51
N PHE A 498 -1.25 -2.02 5.27
CA PHE A 498 -2.37 -1.09 5.44
C PHE A 498 -2.02 0.02 6.43
N ASP A 499 -2.24 1.28 6.03
CA ASP A 499 -1.76 2.48 6.72
C ASP A 499 -2.64 2.84 7.95
N PRO A 500 -2.16 2.63 9.19
CA PRO A 500 -2.94 2.86 10.40
C PRO A 500 -3.22 4.34 10.67
N THR A 501 -2.52 5.25 9.99
CA THR A 501 -2.72 6.70 10.19
C THR A 501 -3.97 7.22 9.47
N ARG A 502 -4.36 6.59 8.35
CA ARG A 502 -5.44 7.04 7.46
C ARG A 502 -6.86 6.78 7.96
N ARG A 503 -7.04 6.00 9.03
CA ARG A 503 -8.36 5.54 9.51
C ARG A 503 -8.59 5.73 11.00
N ARG A 504 -8.34 6.96 11.46
CA ARG A 504 -8.81 7.46 12.75
C ARG A 504 -10.33 7.78 12.66
N GLY A 505 -11.01 7.90 13.79
CA GLY A 505 -12.44 8.29 13.86
C GLY A 505 -13.50 7.27 13.40
N GLN A 506 -13.15 6.23 12.65
CA GLN A 506 -14.11 5.44 11.86
C GLN A 506 -15.24 4.74 12.65
N VAL A 507 -16.37 4.51 11.96
CA VAL A 507 -17.72 4.20 12.45
C VAL A 507 -17.86 2.99 13.39
N HIS A 508 -16.86 2.12 13.50
CA HIS A 508 -16.84 0.95 14.39
C HIS A 508 -15.63 0.87 15.32
N GLY A 509 -14.79 1.91 15.34
CA GLY A 509 -13.51 1.98 16.04
C GLY A 509 -12.36 2.32 15.08
N PRO A 510 -11.19 2.72 15.61
CA PRO A 510 -9.99 2.98 14.81
C PRO A 510 -9.45 1.68 14.19
N GLY A 511 -8.79 1.81 13.04
CA GLY A 511 -8.11 0.70 12.36
C GLY A 511 -8.61 0.46 10.94
N GLU A 512 -8.18 -0.66 10.37
CA GLU A 512 -8.38 -1.00 8.96
C GLU A 512 -9.54 -1.98 8.74
N TYR A 513 -10.34 -1.73 7.71
CA TYR A 513 -11.69 -2.31 7.56
C TYR A 513 -11.72 -3.35 6.44
N PHE A 514 -12.27 -4.53 6.74
CA PHE A 514 -12.34 -5.67 5.84
C PHE A 514 -13.76 -6.24 5.82
N GLY A 515 -14.40 -6.28 4.65
CA GLY A 515 -15.76 -6.81 4.49
C GLY A 515 -15.84 -8.31 4.80
N VAL A 516 -16.90 -8.72 5.50
CA VAL A 516 -17.21 -10.15 5.74
C VAL A 516 -17.71 -10.86 4.46
N THR A 517 -18.06 -10.09 3.42
CA THR A 517 -18.35 -10.52 2.05
C THR A 517 -17.67 -9.58 1.06
N ALA A 518 -17.40 -10.04 -0.16
CA ALA A 518 -16.90 -9.17 -1.23
C ALA A 518 -17.92 -8.09 -1.63
N ALA A 519 -19.23 -8.36 -1.49
CA ALA A 519 -20.30 -7.41 -1.84
C ALA A 519 -20.24 -6.13 -0.99
N ILE A 520 -19.84 -6.25 0.27
CA ILE A 520 -19.61 -5.10 1.16
C ILE A 520 -18.38 -4.30 0.71
N SER A 521 -17.27 -4.98 0.40
CA SER A 521 -16.05 -4.34 -0.08
C SER A 521 -16.20 -3.71 -1.47
N HIS A 522 -17.12 -4.20 -2.30
CA HIS A 522 -17.38 -3.70 -3.65
C HIS A 522 -17.69 -2.20 -3.71
N GLY A 523 -18.41 -1.64 -2.73
CA GLY A 523 -18.73 -0.20 -2.67
C GLY A 523 -17.49 0.70 -2.54
N TYR A 524 -16.41 0.15 -1.96
CA TYR A 524 -15.12 0.82 -1.73
C TYR A 524 -14.10 0.54 -2.84
N SER A 525 -14.22 -0.59 -3.55
CA SER A 525 -13.50 -0.88 -4.80
C SER A 525 -13.92 0.08 -5.91
N LYS A 526 -13.16 1.16 -6.11
CA LYS A 526 -13.41 2.12 -7.20
C LYS A 526 -12.98 1.49 -8.55
N PRO A 527 -13.80 1.56 -9.62
CA PRO A 527 -13.37 1.16 -10.96
C PRO A 527 -12.29 2.11 -11.49
N ASP A 528 -11.45 1.64 -12.40
CA ASP A 528 -10.51 2.51 -13.10
C ASP A 528 -11.26 3.38 -14.12
N SER A 529 -10.96 4.67 -14.17
CA SER A 529 -11.37 5.59 -15.23
C SER A 529 -10.95 5.18 -16.65
N SER A 530 -9.94 4.31 -16.76
CA SER A 530 -9.44 3.73 -18.02
C SER A 530 -9.93 2.30 -18.30
N SER A 531 -10.60 1.65 -17.35
CA SER A 531 -11.10 0.27 -17.50
C SER A 531 -12.50 0.21 -18.12
N LEU A 532 -12.85 -0.92 -18.72
CA LEU A 532 -14.22 -1.23 -19.19
C LEU A 532 -15.20 -1.58 -18.03
N GLY A 533 -15.08 -0.86 -16.91
CA GLY A 533 -15.88 -1.08 -15.70
C GLY A 533 -15.41 -2.26 -14.83
N SER A 534 -14.18 -2.73 -15.01
CA SER A 534 -13.57 -3.66 -14.07
C SER A 534 -13.14 -2.95 -12.79
N ARG A 535 -12.97 -3.74 -11.73
CA ARG A 535 -12.66 -3.30 -10.37
C ARG A 535 -11.64 -4.25 -9.75
N MET A 536 -10.97 -3.76 -8.72
CA MET A 536 -9.94 -4.50 -8.00
C MET A 536 -10.24 -4.53 -6.50
N MET A 537 -9.86 -5.62 -5.84
CA MET A 537 -10.09 -5.85 -4.42
C MET A 537 -8.91 -6.62 -3.83
N ILE A 538 -8.46 -6.26 -2.64
CA ILE A 538 -7.39 -6.97 -1.94
C ILE A 538 -8.01 -8.05 -1.06
N ILE A 539 -7.45 -9.26 -1.11
CA ILE A 539 -7.72 -10.36 -0.19
C ILE A 539 -6.60 -10.34 0.85
N ALA A 540 -6.98 -10.08 2.09
CA ALA A 540 -6.04 -9.98 3.21
C ALA A 540 -6.19 -11.15 4.16
N PHE A 541 -5.07 -11.65 4.68
CA PHE A 541 -5.03 -12.59 5.80
C PHE A 541 -4.94 -11.82 7.11
N ILE A 542 -5.71 -12.20 8.11
CA ILE A 542 -5.89 -11.48 9.38
C ILE A 542 -5.69 -12.45 10.56
N LEU A 543 -4.88 -12.06 11.54
CA LEU A 543 -4.60 -12.86 12.74
C LEU A 543 -5.77 -12.85 13.73
N ARG A 544 -5.97 -13.95 14.46
CA ARG A 544 -6.99 -14.06 15.51
C ARG A 544 -6.46 -13.56 16.85
N CYS A 545 -6.51 -12.24 17.04
CA CYS A 545 -6.08 -11.56 18.27
C CYS A 545 -7.12 -10.55 18.76
N ASP A 546 -6.88 -9.99 19.95
CA ASP A 546 -7.66 -8.93 20.59
C ASP A 546 -7.75 -7.63 19.75
N ARG A 547 -6.74 -7.38 18.91
CA ARG A 547 -6.69 -6.25 17.95
C ARG A 547 -7.71 -6.34 16.80
N VAL A 548 -8.51 -7.41 16.72
CA VAL A 548 -9.48 -7.64 15.63
C VAL A 548 -10.92 -7.69 16.14
N LYS A 549 -11.67 -6.62 15.89
CA LYS A 549 -13.10 -6.48 16.26
C LYS A 549 -13.98 -6.88 15.07
N THR A 550 -14.86 -7.86 15.24
CA THR A 550 -15.79 -8.29 14.17
C THR A 550 -17.20 -7.74 14.38
N GLN A 551 -17.68 -6.93 13.44
CA GLN A 551 -19.07 -6.44 13.39
C GLN A 551 -19.92 -7.41 12.56
N LYS A 552 -20.88 -8.07 13.22
CA LYS A 552 -21.65 -9.16 12.63
C LYS A 552 -22.43 -8.70 11.40
N GLY A 553 -22.14 -9.32 10.25
CA GLY A 553 -22.80 -9.01 8.97
C GLY A 553 -22.20 -7.83 8.21
N PHE A 554 -21.13 -7.19 8.71
CA PHE A 554 -20.48 -6.06 8.02
C PHE A 554 -18.97 -6.22 7.82
N CYS A 555 -18.16 -5.99 8.86
CA CYS A 555 -16.70 -5.94 8.70
C CYS A 555 -15.93 -6.56 9.87
N HIS A 556 -14.67 -6.89 9.60
CA HIS A 556 -13.60 -6.97 10.59
C HIS A 556 -12.85 -5.64 10.61
N VAL A 557 -12.59 -5.10 11.80
CA VAL A 557 -11.75 -3.92 12.03
C VAL A 557 -10.46 -4.39 12.68
N VAL A 558 -9.31 -4.07 12.08
CA VAL A 558 -7.97 -4.47 12.53
C VAL A 558 -7.23 -3.23 13.03
N ASN A 559 -7.02 -3.14 14.35
CA ASN A 559 -6.41 -1.97 14.99
C ASN A 559 -4.88 -2.12 15.12
N ASN A 560 -4.18 -1.89 14.00
CA ASN A 560 -2.72 -1.85 13.95
C ASN A 560 -2.15 -0.63 14.72
N PRO A 561 -1.00 -0.76 15.41
CA PRO A 561 -0.26 0.36 16.00
C PRO A 561 0.05 1.48 14.99
N VAL A 562 -0.19 2.73 15.39
CA VAL A 562 0.00 3.92 14.54
C VAL A 562 1.48 4.29 14.30
N ASP A 563 2.38 3.67 15.04
CA ASP A 563 3.85 3.78 14.92
C ASP A 563 4.44 2.80 13.89
N TRP A 564 3.59 1.97 13.25
CA TRP A 564 3.98 0.90 12.32
C TRP A 564 4.87 -0.21 12.91
N SER A 565 4.96 -0.34 14.24
CA SER A 565 5.75 -1.38 14.93
C SER A 565 5.34 -2.81 14.55
N ALA A 566 4.05 -3.03 14.32
CA ALA A 566 3.46 -4.32 13.97
C ALA A 566 2.20 -4.17 13.10
N ALA A 567 1.81 -5.25 12.42
CA ALA A 567 0.55 -5.37 11.69
C ALA A 567 -0.13 -6.72 11.96
N PHE A 568 -1.45 -6.73 12.12
CA PHE A 568 -2.24 -7.94 12.35
C PHE A 568 -3.00 -8.41 11.09
N ASN A 569 -2.70 -7.78 9.96
CA ASN A 569 -3.23 -8.06 8.64
C ASN A 569 -2.10 -8.05 7.58
N LEU A 570 -2.26 -8.86 6.54
CA LEU A 570 -1.29 -9.00 5.44
C LEU A 570 -2.06 -9.01 4.10
N PRO A 571 -1.77 -8.12 3.14
CA PRO A 571 -2.37 -8.15 1.81
C PRO A 571 -1.75 -9.27 0.96
N VAL A 572 -2.54 -10.28 0.57
CA VAL A 572 -2.02 -11.54 -0.01
C VAL A 572 -2.24 -11.62 -1.51
N VAL A 573 -3.47 -11.43 -1.98
CA VAL A 573 -3.84 -11.52 -3.41
C VAL A 573 -4.69 -10.31 -3.77
N VAL A 574 -4.52 -9.80 -4.99
CA VAL A 574 -5.41 -8.81 -5.58
C VAL A 574 -6.31 -9.51 -6.60
N VAL A 575 -7.61 -9.25 -6.53
CA VAL A 575 -8.64 -9.88 -7.37
C VAL A 575 -9.17 -8.83 -8.33
N THR A 576 -9.05 -9.10 -9.63
CA THR A 576 -9.58 -8.24 -10.69
C THR A 576 -10.87 -8.86 -11.23
N TYR A 577 -11.96 -8.11 -11.23
CA TYR A 577 -13.31 -8.59 -11.54
C TYR A 577 -14.12 -7.54 -12.31
N GLY A 578 -15.06 -7.96 -13.17
CA GLY A 578 -15.75 -7.02 -14.06
C GLY A 578 -16.73 -7.72 -15.00
N LYS A 579 -17.23 -6.99 -16.01
CA LYS A 579 -17.84 -7.64 -17.17
C LYS A 579 -16.74 -8.31 -17.98
N ASP A 580 -17.03 -9.49 -18.49
CA ASP A 580 -16.05 -10.29 -19.22
C ASP A 580 -15.72 -9.63 -20.57
N VAL A 581 -14.42 -9.48 -20.85
CA VAL A 581 -13.89 -8.92 -22.09
C VAL A 581 -12.69 -9.79 -22.46
N HIS A 582 -12.82 -10.53 -23.55
CA HIS A 582 -11.76 -11.38 -24.10
C HIS A 582 -10.61 -10.54 -24.68
N GLU A 583 -9.73 -10.00 -23.83
CA GLU A 583 -8.48 -9.36 -24.27
C GLU A 583 -7.40 -9.44 -23.17
N ASN A 584 -6.12 -9.43 -23.60
CA ASN A 584 -4.98 -9.77 -22.74
C ASN A 584 -4.60 -8.64 -21.77
N TYR A 585 -5.19 -8.63 -20.56
CA TYR A 585 -4.74 -7.75 -19.48
C TYR A 585 -3.43 -8.23 -18.83
N PRO A 586 -2.34 -7.43 -18.81
CA PRO A 586 -1.07 -7.80 -18.15
C PRO A 586 -1.20 -7.82 -16.62
N SER A 587 -0.56 -8.79 -15.97
CA SER A 587 -0.48 -8.90 -14.50
C SER A 587 0.03 -7.61 -13.85
N LEU A 588 -0.52 -7.22 -12.70
CA LEU A 588 0.03 -6.09 -11.93
C LEU A 588 1.40 -6.39 -11.34
N PHE A 589 1.68 -7.68 -11.10
CA PHE A 589 2.94 -8.14 -10.54
C PHE A 589 3.70 -8.94 -11.58
N ALA A 590 4.84 -8.42 -12.03
CA ALA A 590 5.74 -9.16 -12.90
C ALA A 590 6.23 -10.43 -12.17
N MET A 591 6.14 -11.59 -12.83
CA MET A 591 6.82 -12.78 -12.34
C MET A 591 8.33 -12.61 -12.54
N TYR A 592 9.07 -12.59 -11.44
CA TYR A 592 10.53 -12.70 -11.48
C TYR A 592 10.93 -14.15 -11.81
N THR A 593 10.88 -14.51 -13.09
CA THR A 593 11.68 -15.63 -13.60
C THR A 593 13.13 -15.18 -13.74
N THR A 594 14.05 -16.03 -13.28
CA THR A 594 15.48 -15.75 -13.25
C THR A 594 16.08 -15.71 -14.65
N SER A 595 16.61 -14.55 -15.07
CA SER A 595 17.45 -14.30 -16.27
C SER A 595 16.85 -14.76 -17.63
N SER A 596 16.76 -13.94 -18.67
CA SER A 596 17.58 -12.76 -19.00
C SER A 596 16.94 -11.87 -20.07
N SER A 597 17.27 -10.57 -20.03
CA SER A 597 17.31 -9.61 -21.16
C SER A 597 16.09 -9.44 -22.11
N THR A 598 15.62 -8.19 -22.18
CA THR A 598 14.91 -7.51 -23.30
C THR A 598 13.48 -7.96 -23.66
N GLY A 599 12.57 -6.98 -23.81
CA GLY A 599 11.21 -7.21 -24.32
C GLY A 599 10.15 -6.20 -23.85
N ILE A 600 10.37 -4.89 -24.02
CA ILE A 600 9.37 -3.85 -23.69
C ILE A 600 8.78 -3.26 -24.97
N THR A 601 7.46 -3.30 -25.09
CA THR A 601 6.68 -2.39 -25.95
C THR A 601 5.40 -2.00 -25.21
N SER A 602 5.08 -0.71 -25.14
CA SER A 602 3.96 -0.19 -24.34
C SER A 602 3.23 0.99 -25.00
N THR A 603 1.97 0.78 -25.36
CA THR A 603 1.01 1.79 -25.83
C THR A 603 -0.42 1.35 -25.46
N SER A 604 -1.35 2.24 -25.11
CA SER A 604 -1.19 3.64 -24.66
C SER A 604 -2.48 4.16 -24.02
N THR A 605 -2.39 4.71 -22.81
CA THR A 605 -3.37 5.65 -22.24
C THR A 605 -2.64 6.91 -21.78
N SER A 606 -3.31 8.06 -21.84
CA SER A 606 -2.68 9.37 -21.70
C SER A 606 -2.25 9.67 -20.25
N PHE A 607 -0.93 9.80 -20.04
CA PHE A 607 -0.37 10.43 -18.85
C PHE A 607 -0.71 11.93 -18.88
N ILE A 608 -1.25 12.47 -17.77
CA ILE A 608 -1.33 13.91 -17.56
C ILE A 608 -0.08 14.32 -16.76
N TRP A 609 0.72 15.21 -17.35
CA TRP A 609 1.98 15.68 -16.80
C TRP A 609 1.77 16.66 -15.63
N ASN A 610 2.51 16.47 -14.52
CA ASN A 610 2.28 17.20 -13.26
C ASN A 610 3.53 17.75 -12.53
N SER A 611 4.77 17.62 -13.04
CA SER A 611 5.94 18.29 -12.42
C SER A 611 6.14 19.72 -12.97
N PRO A 612 6.63 20.68 -12.16
CA PRO A 612 6.94 22.03 -12.61
C PRO A 612 8.25 22.15 -13.43
N PHE A 613 8.88 21.05 -13.85
CA PHE A 613 10.13 21.08 -14.62
C PHE A 613 10.06 20.20 -15.87
N ARG A 614 10.36 20.77 -17.05
CA ARG A 614 10.40 20.01 -18.31
C ARG A 614 11.83 19.78 -18.76
N TRP A 615 12.16 18.51 -18.96
CA TRP A 615 13.37 18.08 -19.63
C TRP A 615 13.32 18.45 -21.10
N HIS A 616 14.47 18.91 -21.60
CA HIS A 616 14.71 19.22 -23.01
C HIS A 616 15.95 18.48 -23.49
N TRP A 617 16.08 18.27 -24.80
CA TRP A 617 17.22 17.62 -25.44
C TRP A 617 17.71 18.40 -26.66
N ARG A 618 19.00 18.29 -26.96
CA ARG A 618 19.63 19.08 -28.02
C ARG A 618 19.58 18.40 -29.39
N GLN A 619 18.94 19.09 -30.34
CA GLN A 619 18.95 18.82 -31.78
C GLN A 619 20.36 19.01 -32.39
N ASP A 620 20.56 18.55 -33.63
CA ASP A 620 21.84 18.69 -34.35
C ASP A 620 22.08 20.11 -34.91
N ASP A 621 21.02 20.87 -35.16
CA ASP A 621 21.09 22.33 -35.42
C ASP A 621 21.48 23.14 -34.16
N GLY A 622 21.53 22.48 -33.01
CA GLY A 622 21.90 23.05 -31.72
C GLY A 622 20.73 23.65 -30.92
N THR A 623 19.49 23.58 -31.40
CA THR A 623 18.28 23.95 -30.66
C THR A 623 17.97 22.93 -29.55
N PHE A 624 17.05 23.27 -28.64
CA PHE A 624 16.63 22.42 -27.53
C PHE A 624 15.12 22.21 -27.56
N GLU A 625 14.71 20.96 -27.80
CA GLU A 625 13.30 20.58 -27.81
C GLU A 625 12.85 19.95 -26.49
N PRO A 626 11.61 20.19 -26.04
CA PRO A 626 11.04 19.49 -24.89
C PRO A 626 10.91 17.99 -25.17
N TYR A 627 10.97 17.17 -24.12
CA TYR A 627 10.43 15.80 -24.19
C TYR A 627 8.91 15.81 -24.05
N ASN A 628 8.26 14.80 -24.63
CA ASN A 628 6.84 14.51 -24.42
C ASN A 628 6.55 14.08 -22.97
N ASP A 629 5.28 14.13 -22.58
CA ASP A 629 4.81 13.88 -21.20
C ASP A 629 5.24 12.51 -20.64
N LYS A 630 5.30 11.46 -21.48
CA LYS A 630 5.72 10.10 -21.08
C LYS A 630 7.22 10.06 -20.75
N ILE A 631 8.07 10.55 -21.65
CA ILE A 631 9.53 10.53 -21.48
C ILE A 631 9.95 11.50 -20.37
N ASN A 632 9.34 12.69 -20.33
CA ASN A 632 9.55 13.68 -19.27
C ASN A 632 9.18 13.09 -17.89
N GLY A 633 8.10 12.29 -17.82
CA GLY A 633 7.69 11.54 -16.63
C GLY A 633 8.75 10.54 -16.13
N GLU A 634 9.37 9.79 -17.04
CA GLU A 634 10.43 8.83 -16.70
C GLU A 634 11.72 9.53 -16.27
N LEU A 635 12.18 10.55 -17.01
CA LEU A 635 13.40 11.30 -16.69
C LEU A 635 13.31 12.00 -15.33
N GLU A 636 12.16 12.57 -14.99
CA GLU A 636 11.97 13.26 -13.71
C GLU A 636 11.99 12.28 -12.52
N GLN A 637 11.30 11.13 -12.63
CA GLN A 637 11.36 10.09 -11.58
C GLN A 637 12.76 9.54 -11.36
N LEU A 638 13.56 9.42 -12.44
CA LEU A 638 14.95 9.00 -12.36
C LEU A 638 15.84 10.08 -11.72
N TYR A 639 15.61 11.35 -12.06
CA TYR A 639 16.32 12.50 -11.48
C TYR A 639 16.05 12.67 -9.98
N GLU A 640 14.79 12.54 -9.52
CA GLU A 640 14.46 12.59 -8.10
C GLU A 640 15.16 11.49 -7.30
N ARG A 641 15.25 10.27 -7.85
CA ARG A 641 15.98 9.15 -7.23
C ARG A 641 17.46 9.46 -7.07
N TRP A 642 18.11 10.02 -8.11
CA TRP A 642 19.48 10.50 -8.01
C TRP A 642 19.62 11.60 -6.96
N LYS A 643 18.82 12.67 -7.07
CA LYS A 643 19.05 13.94 -6.38
C LYS A 643 18.59 13.94 -4.91
N LEU A 644 17.63 13.09 -4.55
CA LEU A 644 17.00 13.07 -3.22
C LEU A 644 17.09 11.72 -2.50
N ARG A 645 17.53 10.64 -3.16
CA ARG A 645 17.54 9.28 -2.60
C ARG A 645 18.83 8.50 -2.83
N ASN A 646 19.94 9.21 -3.08
CA ASN A 646 21.28 8.65 -3.34
C ASN A 646 21.31 7.59 -4.46
N GLY A 647 20.41 7.67 -5.45
CA GLY A 647 20.49 6.87 -6.67
C GLY A 647 21.73 7.20 -7.51
N PRO A 648 22.09 6.38 -8.50
CA PRO A 648 23.24 6.65 -9.37
C PRO A 648 22.99 7.87 -10.27
N SER A 649 24.04 8.66 -10.53
CA SER A 649 23.98 9.81 -11.44
C SER A 649 23.86 9.43 -12.92
N ASN A 650 24.29 8.20 -13.27
CA ASN A 650 24.07 7.60 -14.58
C ASN A 650 23.03 6.47 -14.47
N VAL A 651 21.97 6.58 -15.25
CA VAL A 651 20.87 5.61 -15.32
C VAL A 651 20.65 5.16 -16.76
N VAL A 652 20.09 3.97 -16.97
CA VAL A 652 19.60 3.54 -18.29
C VAL A 652 18.07 3.59 -18.26
N THR A 653 17.47 4.28 -19.23
CA THR A 653 16.02 4.37 -19.36
C THR A 653 15.41 3.05 -19.83
N SER A 654 14.11 2.90 -19.62
CA SER A 654 13.26 2.03 -20.42
C SER A 654 13.38 2.39 -21.92
N PRO A 655 12.96 1.51 -22.84
CA PRO A 655 12.94 1.86 -24.26
C PRO A 655 12.00 3.04 -24.54
N LEU A 656 12.60 4.21 -24.76
CA LEU A 656 11.91 5.42 -25.18
C LEU A 656 11.61 5.29 -26.67
N VAL A 657 10.37 5.60 -27.07
CA VAL A 657 9.95 5.54 -28.47
C VAL A 657 10.65 6.67 -29.24
N ARG A 658 11.47 6.34 -30.24
CA ARG A 658 12.20 7.34 -31.04
C ARG A 658 11.22 8.03 -32.00
N TYR A 659 11.09 9.35 -31.87
CA TYR A 659 10.11 10.14 -32.62
C TYR A 659 10.17 10.04 -34.16
N VAL A 660 11.32 9.67 -34.74
CA VAL A 660 11.54 9.63 -36.19
C VAL A 660 10.97 8.37 -36.86
N ASP A 661 10.83 7.27 -36.12
CA ASP A 661 10.45 5.95 -36.67
C ASP A 661 9.65 5.07 -35.69
N ASP A 662 9.25 5.60 -34.54
CA ASP A 662 8.60 4.93 -33.42
C ASP A 662 9.31 3.67 -32.89
N ILE A 663 10.59 3.46 -33.22
CA ILE A 663 11.36 2.33 -32.69
C ILE A 663 11.72 2.58 -31.22
N PRO A 664 11.44 1.65 -30.28
CA PRO A 664 11.85 1.77 -28.89
C PRO A 664 13.38 1.65 -28.73
N GLN A 665 14.02 2.63 -28.10
CA GLN A 665 15.47 2.66 -27.87
C GLN A 665 15.80 3.07 -26.43
N THR A 666 16.75 2.39 -25.79
CA THR A 666 17.22 2.75 -24.45
C THR A 666 18.33 3.79 -24.52
N TYR A 667 18.34 4.72 -23.56
CA TYR A 667 19.34 5.76 -23.45
C TYR A 667 20.03 5.67 -22.08
N SER A 668 21.34 5.88 -22.05
CA SER A 668 22.07 6.19 -20.82
C SER A 668 21.93 7.70 -20.57
N ILE A 669 21.47 8.07 -19.38
CA ILE A 669 21.28 9.45 -18.95
C ILE A 669 22.26 9.72 -17.82
N ASP A 670 23.17 10.66 -18.04
CA ASP A 670 24.10 11.18 -17.04
C ASP A 670 23.56 12.53 -16.55
N PHE A 671 22.89 12.54 -15.40
CA PHE A 671 22.32 13.75 -14.78
C PHE A 671 23.39 14.68 -14.18
N GLN A 672 24.60 14.17 -13.94
CA GLN A 672 25.71 14.99 -13.42
C GLN A 672 26.40 15.76 -14.55
N ARG A 673 26.45 15.19 -15.76
CA ARG A 673 27.01 15.83 -16.96
C ARG A 673 25.95 16.46 -17.88
N ASN A 674 24.67 16.22 -17.61
CA ASN A 674 23.53 16.63 -18.45
C ASN A 674 23.65 16.12 -19.90
N ILE A 675 23.89 14.82 -20.05
CA ILE A 675 24.05 14.11 -21.32
C ILE A 675 23.11 12.92 -21.39
N GLN A 676 22.39 12.77 -22.51
CA GLN A 676 21.85 11.48 -22.95
C GLN A 676 22.80 10.84 -23.95
N ALA A 677 22.95 9.51 -23.94
CA ALA A 677 23.69 8.77 -24.94
C ALA A 677 22.90 7.50 -25.33
N ASN A 678 22.71 7.27 -26.62
CA ASN A 678 22.03 6.05 -27.08
C ASN A 678 22.83 4.80 -26.67
N THR A 679 22.18 3.79 -26.07
CA THR A 679 22.93 2.64 -25.53
C THR A 679 23.62 1.79 -26.61
N LYS A 680 23.11 1.79 -27.84
CA LYS A 680 23.68 1.05 -28.98
C LYS A 680 24.76 1.86 -29.70
N SER A 681 24.43 3.04 -30.23
CA SER A 681 25.36 3.85 -31.05
C SER A 681 26.35 4.69 -30.24
N LYS A 682 26.15 4.80 -28.91
CA LYS A 682 26.92 5.66 -27.97
C LYS A 682 26.90 7.16 -28.29
N PHE A 683 26.16 7.59 -29.32
CA PHE A 683 26.09 9.00 -29.73
C PHE A 683 25.51 9.88 -28.61
N PRO A 684 26.25 10.89 -28.12
CA PRO A 684 25.82 11.74 -27.02
C PRO A 684 25.08 12.99 -27.52
N ARG A 685 24.00 13.37 -26.82
CA ARG A 685 23.32 14.67 -26.94
C ARG A 685 23.24 15.33 -25.58
N ARG A 686 23.30 16.66 -25.51
CA ARG A 686 23.00 17.37 -24.25
C ARG A 686 21.51 17.29 -23.93
N ILE A 687 21.21 17.28 -22.64
CA ILE A 687 19.86 17.47 -22.09
C ILE A 687 19.89 18.62 -21.09
N GLU A 688 18.74 19.15 -20.71
CA GLU A 688 18.63 20.12 -19.63
C GLU A 688 17.24 20.10 -18.98
N ARG A 689 17.15 20.48 -17.71
CA ARG A 689 15.91 20.50 -16.93
C ARG A 689 15.49 21.96 -16.71
N ARG A 690 14.57 22.46 -17.53
CA ARG A 690 14.06 23.84 -17.40
C ARG A 690 12.89 23.87 -16.42
N ALA A 691 12.84 24.88 -15.55
CA ALA A 691 11.60 25.19 -14.84
C ALA A 691 10.55 25.65 -15.85
N VAL A 692 9.36 25.05 -15.81
CA VAL A 692 8.20 25.57 -16.53
C VAL A 692 7.61 26.64 -15.64
N SER A 693 7.60 27.89 -16.10
CA SER A 693 6.93 28.97 -15.38
C SER A 693 5.47 28.55 -15.07
N PRO A 694 4.95 28.78 -13.85
CA PRO A 694 3.54 28.57 -13.54
C PRO A 694 2.69 29.61 -14.27
N SER A 695 2.55 29.42 -15.57
CA SER A 695 1.51 30.01 -16.40
C SER A 695 0.14 29.66 -15.81
N LYS A 696 -0.89 30.44 -16.16
CA LYS A 696 -2.20 30.41 -15.50
C LYS A 696 -3.07 29.20 -15.89
N ILE A 697 -2.51 27.99 -15.80
CA ILE A 697 -3.21 26.71 -15.83
C ILE A 697 -3.97 26.56 -14.50
N SER A 698 -5.01 27.38 -14.36
CA SER A 698 -6.04 27.20 -13.35
C SER A 698 -6.70 25.82 -13.55
N ASN A 699 -7.18 25.21 -12.47
CA ASN A 699 -7.97 23.97 -12.48
C ASN A 699 -9.37 24.14 -13.13
N THR A 700 -9.50 25.06 -14.08
CA THR A 700 -10.71 25.46 -14.81
C THR A 700 -10.50 25.55 -16.32
N MET A 701 -9.30 25.27 -16.84
CA MET A 701 -9.06 25.14 -18.28
C MET A 701 -9.60 23.81 -18.81
N LYS A 702 -10.16 23.84 -20.02
CA LYS A 702 -10.69 22.67 -20.75
C LYS A 702 -9.58 22.04 -21.59
N ASN A 703 -9.59 20.71 -21.70
CA ASN A 703 -8.54 19.96 -22.37
C ASN A 703 -8.87 19.76 -23.86
N TRP A 704 -7.85 19.85 -24.71
CA TRP A 704 -7.95 19.54 -26.14
C TRP A 704 -7.67 18.08 -26.43
N TYR A 705 -8.44 17.52 -27.36
CA TYR A 705 -8.32 16.16 -27.85
C TYR A 705 -8.35 16.15 -29.38
N PHE A 706 -7.64 15.22 -30.00
CA PHE A 706 -7.81 14.86 -31.41
C PHE A 706 -8.36 13.43 -31.53
N ARG A 707 -8.95 13.10 -32.68
CA ARG A 707 -9.41 11.74 -32.97
C ARG A 707 -8.29 10.93 -33.63
N ASN A 708 -7.91 9.79 -33.05
CA ASN A 708 -6.87 8.91 -33.61
C ASN A 708 -7.43 8.00 -34.73
N GLU A 709 -6.55 7.25 -35.39
CA GLU A 709 -6.91 6.27 -36.44
C GLU A 709 -7.85 5.17 -35.92
N HIS A 710 -7.77 4.83 -34.63
CA HIS A 710 -8.69 3.90 -33.96
C HIS A 710 -10.02 4.55 -33.54
N ASN A 711 -10.33 5.75 -34.05
CA ASN A 711 -11.58 6.48 -33.86
C ASN A 711 -11.83 6.97 -32.41
N GLN A 712 -10.82 6.87 -31.53
CA GLN A 712 -10.81 7.26 -30.12
C GLN A 712 -10.40 8.73 -29.94
N TRP A 713 -10.73 9.35 -28.81
CA TRP A 713 -10.30 10.70 -28.46
C TRP A 713 -8.99 10.68 -27.67
N THR A 714 -7.87 11.02 -28.31
CA THR A 714 -6.54 11.13 -27.71
C THR A 714 -6.30 12.56 -27.22
N LEU A 715 -5.78 12.71 -26.00
CA LEU A 715 -5.36 13.98 -25.42
C LEU A 715 -4.09 14.50 -26.15
N TYR A 716 -3.99 15.80 -26.47
CA TYR A 716 -2.72 16.38 -26.89
C TYR A 716 -1.71 16.40 -25.73
N ASP A 717 -0.41 16.28 -26.03
CA ASP A 717 0.68 16.49 -25.06
C ASP A 717 0.56 17.86 -24.38
N SER A 718 0.82 17.95 -23.07
CA SER A 718 0.59 19.17 -22.27
C SER A 718 1.35 20.40 -22.75
N TRP A 719 2.48 20.24 -23.47
CA TRP A 719 3.13 21.36 -24.16
C TRP A 719 2.26 21.90 -25.31
N VAL A 720 1.74 21.00 -26.13
CA VAL A 720 0.88 21.30 -27.29
C VAL A 720 -0.49 21.82 -26.84
N GLN A 721 -1.05 21.31 -25.74
CA GLN A 721 -2.27 21.85 -25.09
C GLN A 721 -2.16 23.35 -24.88
N GLN A 722 -1.04 23.81 -24.32
CA GLN A 722 -0.82 25.23 -24.03
C GLN A 722 -0.71 26.07 -25.31
N THR A 723 -0.06 25.55 -26.35
CA THR A 723 0.00 26.20 -27.67
C THR A 723 -1.39 26.36 -28.30
N ILE A 724 -2.19 25.29 -28.32
CA ILE A 724 -3.55 25.29 -28.88
C ILE A 724 -4.46 26.22 -28.09
N GLU A 725 -4.47 26.12 -26.76
CA GLU A 725 -5.36 26.91 -25.90
C GLU A 725 -5.04 28.41 -25.96
N ASN A 726 -3.75 28.80 -25.94
CA ASN A 726 -3.35 30.20 -26.10
C ASN A 726 -3.83 30.77 -27.44
N ALA A 727 -3.63 30.04 -28.54
CA ALA A 727 -4.06 30.45 -29.86
C ALA A 727 -5.60 30.53 -29.98
N PHE A 728 -6.32 29.59 -29.38
CA PHE A 728 -7.78 29.60 -29.33
C PHE A 728 -8.34 30.79 -28.53
N GLN A 729 -7.70 31.18 -27.42
CA GLN A 729 -8.14 32.37 -26.68
C GLN A 729 -7.85 33.66 -27.46
N LEU A 730 -6.70 33.77 -28.15
CA LEU A 730 -6.41 34.90 -29.04
C LEU A 730 -7.42 34.98 -30.20
N TYR A 731 -7.77 33.85 -30.81
CA TYR A 731 -8.84 33.76 -31.81
C TYR A 731 -10.19 34.23 -31.23
N ARG A 732 -10.57 33.75 -30.04
CA ARG A 732 -11.81 34.15 -29.35
C ARG A 732 -11.86 35.61 -28.89
N SER A 733 -10.72 36.29 -28.82
CA SER A 733 -10.63 37.74 -28.57
C SER A 733 -10.37 38.56 -29.84
N GLU A 734 -10.57 37.96 -31.03
CA GLU A 734 -10.38 38.59 -32.35
C GLU A 734 -8.96 39.14 -32.59
N GLN A 735 -7.97 38.60 -31.87
CA GLN A 735 -6.55 38.98 -31.91
C GLN A 735 -5.65 37.91 -32.53
N GLY A 736 -6.22 36.80 -33.01
CA GLY A 736 -5.49 35.68 -33.60
C GLY A 736 -6.26 35.00 -34.74
N SER A 737 -5.52 34.24 -35.55
CA SER A 737 -6.09 33.45 -36.66
C SER A 737 -7.05 32.37 -36.14
N ASN A 738 -8.06 32.03 -36.95
CA ASN A 738 -8.91 30.86 -36.71
C ASN A 738 -8.16 29.52 -36.93
N THR A 739 -6.94 29.58 -37.45
CA THR A 739 -6.05 28.44 -37.66
C THR A 739 -4.70 28.59 -36.94
N ILE A 740 -4.10 27.47 -36.55
CA ILE A 740 -2.72 27.41 -36.04
C ILE A 740 -1.99 26.18 -36.57
N VAL A 741 -0.74 26.34 -37.00
CA VAL A 741 0.16 25.21 -37.24
C VAL A 741 0.86 24.84 -35.93
N ILE A 742 0.70 23.58 -35.52
CA ILE A 742 1.39 22.96 -34.39
C ILE A 742 2.36 21.87 -34.88
N GLN A 743 3.28 21.49 -34.01
CA GLN A 743 4.20 20.37 -34.20
C GLN A 743 4.28 19.62 -32.86
N PHE A 744 4.29 18.29 -32.89
CA PHE A 744 4.48 17.50 -31.67
C PHE A 744 5.96 17.47 -31.29
N PRO A 745 6.34 17.50 -30.00
CA PRO A 745 7.74 17.43 -29.58
C PRO A 745 8.49 16.25 -30.21
N GLY A 746 9.66 16.47 -30.79
CA GLY A 746 10.49 15.48 -31.48
C GLY A 746 10.00 14.99 -32.84
N ARG A 747 8.77 15.31 -33.26
CA ARG A 747 8.16 14.82 -34.50
C ARG A 747 8.45 15.74 -35.69
N PRO A 748 8.80 15.21 -36.88
CA PRO A 748 8.95 16.03 -38.09
C PRO A 748 7.61 16.51 -38.67
N GLU A 749 6.49 15.86 -38.34
CA GLU A 749 5.17 16.19 -38.88
C GLU A 749 4.57 17.44 -38.23
N SER A 750 4.13 18.40 -39.06
CA SER A 750 3.34 19.55 -38.64
C SER A 750 1.85 19.37 -38.97
N TYR A 751 0.99 19.91 -38.13
CA TYR A 751 -0.46 19.77 -38.22
C TYR A 751 -1.11 21.15 -38.15
N GLU A 752 -1.99 21.45 -39.10
CA GLU A 752 -2.77 22.67 -39.15
C GLU A 752 -4.12 22.44 -38.47
N ILE A 753 -4.35 23.10 -37.34
CA ILE A 753 -5.63 23.11 -36.61
C ILE A 753 -6.50 24.24 -37.17
N ASP A 754 -7.79 23.93 -37.39
CA ASP A 754 -8.86 24.89 -37.68
C ASP A 754 -9.89 24.85 -36.54
N PHE A 755 -10.01 25.96 -35.81
CA PHE A 755 -10.91 26.11 -34.67
C PHE A 755 -12.38 26.23 -35.08
N VAL A 756 -12.67 26.65 -36.31
CA VAL A 756 -14.04 26.80 -36.84
C VAL A 756 -14.53 25.47 -37.40
N ALA A 757 -13.70 24.78 -38.19
CA ALA A 757 -14.08 23.49 -38.78
C ALA A 757 -13.95 22.30 -37.80
N GLY A 758 -13.38 22.51 -36.61
CA GLY A 758 -13.21 21.49 -35.57
C GLY A 758 -12.27 20.35 -35.99
N LYS A 759 -11.19 20.68 -36.71
CA LYS A 759 -10.29 19.72 -37.37
C LYS A 759 -8.82 20.05 -37.12
N GLN A 760 -7.97 19.03 -37.26
CA GLN A 760 -6.56 19.18 -37.62
C GLN A 760 -6.30 18.51 -38.97
N MET A 761 -5.35 19.01 -39.73
CA MET A 761 -4.86 18.44 -40.99
C MET A 761 -3.34 18.24 -40.91
N ASN A 762 -2.86 17.01 -41.16
CA ASN A 762 -1.42 16.76 -41.30
C ASN A 762 -0.91 17.45 -42.58
N LYS A 763 0.08 18.34 -42.48
CA LYS A 763 0.56 19.13 -43.63
C LYS A 763 1.44 18.35 -44.62
N MET A 764 1.85 17.14 -44.27
CA MET A 764 2.62 16.24 -45.15
C MET A 764 1.75 15.21 -45.87
N THR A 765 0.70 14.69 -45.20
CA THR A 765 -0.16 13.63 -45.76
C THR A 765 -1.56 14.10 -46.18
N SER A 766 -1.92 15.35 -45.86
CA SER A 766 -3.28 15.91 -46.00
C SER A 766 -4.37 15.15 -45.24
N GLU A 767 -4.01 14.26 -44.31
CA GLU A 767 -4.99 13.56 -43.47
C GLU A 767 -5.69 14.53 -42.51
N ILE A 768 -7.03 14.47 -42.50
CA ILE A 768 -7.88 15.30 -41.63
C ILE A 768 -8.42 14.46 -40.46
N ARG A 769 -8.25 14.96 -39.24
CA ARG A 769 -8.72 14.35 -37.99
C ARG A 769 -9.57 15.35 -37.20
N LEU A 770 -10.63 14.90 -36.53
CA LEU A 770 -11.48 15.79 -35.72
C LEU A 770 -10.76 16.21 -34.43
N ILE A 771 -11.05 17.42 -33.93
CA ILE A 771 -10.59 17.91 -32.63
C ILE A 771 -11.75 18.34 -31.73
N ALA A 772 -11.53 18.36 -30.41
CA ALA A 772 -12.53 18.80 -29.44
C ALA A 772 -11.89 19.38 -28.17
N ARG A 773 -12.44 20.49 -27.67
CA ARG A 773 -12.11 21.10 -26.37
C ARG A 773 -13.16 20.71 -25.34
N LYS A 774 -12.80 19.93 -24.33
CA LYS A 774 -13.73 19.31 -23.36
C LYS A 774 -13.51 19.84 -21.95
#